data_AF-A0A9E2AIT9-F1
#
_entry.id   AF-A0A9E2AIT9-F1
#
_cell.length_a   1.000
_cell.length_b   1.000
_cell.length_c   1.000
_cell.angle_alpha   90.00
_cell.angle_beta   90.00
_cell.angle_gamma   90.00
#
_symmetry.space_group_name_H-M   'P 1'
#
loop_
_entity.id
_entity.type
_entity.pdbx_description
1 polymer ?
#
loop_
_entity_poly.entity_id
_entity_poly.type
_entity_poly.pdbx_seq_one_letter_code
_entity_poly.pdbx_strand_id
1 'polypeptide(L)'
;MPDSSSALPPKDPLEKKWKEVEKLEAKGLPESALKIVEEIQEEAKSKLLKAQIIKTVIYKAKYIHQLEEDGATESIIYFEKEYEEAPRPIKNVFASQLAELYNNYLDQFQWQIKQRTAIDQDTAQDIRQWSLERLVDRITELHLSAVSDPRLQKSNLKEYASILTEGNGETLRPSLFDLLAHRAIDFFSDTKTFLTEPINDFILDKEEYWLPSKKFSKLKITSQNNRSKKFHALKLFQSTVKYQLKSKNHEGLTDLEIKRFQFLREHASILNKDNLYIAALNKLYKDQRRKGGDIVLLAIARYHYQQGDLSQAYTICVQIQDEYKKGRSVEAAKALQANIEKKHFSLEGEQVYIPAEGMLFKASHRNITDLHYRLIKVDPETLEQFNRTKYKRKLDFLRKLEPEYTGMIALPEYDDYKSHTVEFGLEPLDIGRYLMVISDDAKFDNSKNTGTHFLEFQVSNLGIWSRRTFEGMTSIVITDRITGQPLEGVDAHFSVYDRESNSWNLSVTETSDQDGFIVPDLPKNVSHKAYFEHKNDIFYLDDNISVYENRYQDRTYNEVTFFTDRSIYRPGQTIHFKGLLAHFDQDHIPSIQKDQGVTIRLFDANGQEVADKKFTSNAFGTFHGYFTAPEGGLNGSMTLRADEGGYARIQVEEYKRPTFEVNFDTIAGTYQPGDEIRMSGTIMAYAGFGIDNAEIEVRVTKRQKYFFYPWWRRGWMPQAQSEKEILLESLTSDDDGKFEFTFATDPDLDDDDFIFYEYVTHIDATNQAGETRSGENILALSKKPFQLSTSIRKQENIDSLQYLNITAKNFSDQQVGVRGQVKITALISPTTTFVNKYWSKTDSILIDLDEYRDRFPHYAHGDEDQISNWTEAETILNQEFQSQEDPFAIDPKTWGPGYYKMEINASDEAGRSDQQTFYFEVFDLKDKIVPYNTTFWSFFDDRDYEPGESIQYNVGTAEENLMILFEVVKNQELMISKWVPIVDMDKMGFDIRDEDRGNIIAYIHYAKHNRSHNQQQLISVPWTNKALDIKLSTFRDKTKPGSEEEWTVSITPGSDSLKQVELLATMYDASLDAILPHSWYFRGYPYFNYANYGFYFSSWRGRGSQQLFMNWDSGSGVT
;
A
#
# COMPACT_ATOMS: atom_id res chain seq x y z
N MET A 1 38.30 -7.65 -45.06
CA MET A 1 39.74 -7.66 -45.40
C MET A 1 40.53 -7.45 -44.12
N PRO A 2 41.71 -8.08 -43.96
CA PRO A 2 41.92 -9.50 -43.62
C PRO A 2 42.37 -9.68 -42.16
N ASP A 3 42.38 -10.94 -41.72
CA ASP A 3 42.96 -11.51 -40.49
C ASP A 3 43.86 -10.59 -39.66
N SER A 4 43.40 -10.30 -38.44
CA SER A 4 44.32 -10.15 -37.31
C SER A 4 43.96 -11.25 -36.31
N SER A 5 44.83 -12.25 -36.26
CA SER A 5 44.79 -13.37 -35.33
C SER A 5 44.46 -12.87 -33.92
N SER A 6 43.32 -13.30 -33.37
CA SER A 6 43.12 -13.33 -31.93
C SER A 6 44.21 -14.24 -31.35
N ALA A 7 45.28 -13.65 -30.82
CA ALA A 7 46.19 -14.37 -29.97
C ALA A 7 45.36 -14.97 -28.83
N LEU A 8 45.37 -16.30 -28.72
CA LEU A 8 44.82 -17.01 -27.57
C LEU A 8 45.30 -16.31 -26.29
N PRO A 9 44.44 -16.10 -25.28
CA PRO A 9 44.87 -15.57 -24.01
C PRO A 9 46.07 -16.41 -23.50
N PRO A 10 47.09 -15.80 -22.91
CA PRO A 10 48.24 -16.55 -22.41
C PRO A 10 47.74 -17.65 -21.49
N LYS A 11 48.09 -18.90 -21.81
CA LYS A 11 47.68 -20.10 -21.07
C LYS A 11 48.03 -19.90 -19.60
N ASP A 12 47.03 -19.90 -18.72
CA ASP A 12 47.23 -19.62 -17.30
C ASP A 12 48.21 -20.65 -16.73
N PRO A 13 49.41 -20.24 -16.27
CA PRO A 13 50.42 -21.17 -15.77
C PRO A 13 49.95 -21.95 -14.53
N LEU A 14 48.88 -21.51 -13.87
CA LEU A 14 48.30 -22.11 -12.68
C LEU A 14 46.94 -22.81 -12.94
N GLU A 15 46.51 -22.93 -14.20
CA GLU A 15 45.18 -23.47 -14.59
C GLU A 15 44.87 -24.85 -13.97
N LYS A 16 45.89 -25.73 -13.89
CA LYS A 16 45.74 -27.06 -13.29
C LYS A 16 45.37 -26.99 -11.80
N LYS A 17 46.01 -26.10 -11.03
CA LYS A 17 45.73 -25.93 -9.60
C LYS A 17 44.35 -25.29 -9.39
N TRP A 18 43.95 -24.34 -10.24
CA TRP A 18 42.60 -23.76 -10.19
C TRP A 18 41.48 -24.78 -10.47
N LYS A 19 41.66 -25.69 -11.43
CA LYS A 19 40.70 -26.79 -11.65
C LYS A 19 40.60 -27.73 -10.45
N GLU A 20 41.67 -27.86 -9.66
CA GLU A 20 41.66 -28.62 -8.42
C GLU A 20 40.87 -27.90 -7.32
N VAL A 21 41.04 -26.59 -7.19
CA VAL A 21 40.23 -25.72 -6.32
C VAL A 21 38.74 -25.85 -6.67
N GLU A 22 38.37 -25.69 -7.95
CA GLU A 22 36.97 -25.83 -8.42
C GLU A 22 36.38 -27.21 -8.09
N LYS A 23 37.17 -28.28 -8.24
CA LYS A 23 36.75 -29.64 -7.89
C LYS A 23 36.53 -29.83 -6.39
N LEU A 24 37.33 -29.17 -5.55
CA LEU A 24 37.17 -29.20 -4.09
C LEU A 24 35.96 -28.37 -3.64
N GLU A 25 35.71 -27.22 -4.26
CA GLU A 25 34.50 -26.41 -4.03
C GLU A 25 33.23 -27.19 -4.39
N ALA A 26 33.22 -27.85 -5.55
CA ALA A 26 32.09 -28.69 -5.99
C ALA A 26 31.81 -29.88 -5.04
N LYS A 27 32.77 -30.26 -4.20
CA LYS A 27 32.65 -31.30 -3.17
C LYS A 27 32.34 -30.74 -1.77
N GLY A 28 32.21 -29.43 -1.60
CA GLY A 28 31.98 -28.80 -0.30
C GLY A 28 33.18 -28.89 0.65
N LEU A 29 34.43 -28.82 0.13
CA LEU A 29 35.67 -28.94 0.92
C LEU A 29 36.47 -27.62 0.95
N PRO A 30 35.96 -26.54 1.60
CA PRO A 30 36.58 -25.21 1.57
C PRO A 30 37.96 -25.14 2.24
N GLU A 31 38.21 -25.87 3.33
CA GLU A 31 39.55 -25.91 3.97
C GLU A 31 40.62 -26.52 3.05
N SER A 32 40.24 -27.57 2.30
CA SER A 32 41.15 -28.22 1.36
C SER A 32 41.42 -27.31 0.16
N ALA A 33 40.38 -26.62 -0.32
CA ALA A 33 40.50 -25.63 -1.39
C ALA A 33 41.38 -24.44 -0.97
N LEU A 34 41.24 -23.96 0.27
CA LEU A 34 42.03 -22.88 0.83
C LEU A 34 43.53 -23.19 0.82
N LYS A 35 43.94 -24.40 1.23
CA LYS A 35 45.36 -24.83 1.19
C LYS A 35 45.94 -24.74 -0.22
N ILE A 36 45.20 -25.16 -1.24
CA ILE A 36 45.66 -25.06 -2.63
C ILE A 36 45.71 -23.59 -3.08
N VAL A 37 44.75 -22.75 -2.66
CA VAL A 37 44.78 -21.31 -2.95
C VAL A 37 46.01 -20.62 -2.32
N GLU A 38 46.43 -21.03 -1.12
CA GLU A 38 47.66 -20.52 -0.48
C GLU A 38 48.92 -20.91 -1.27
N GLU A 39 49.01 -22.15 -1.75
CA GLU A 39 50.11 -22.57 -2.64
C GLU A 39 50.12 -21.78 -3.96
N ILE A 40 48.94 -21.55 -4.56
CA ILE A 40 48.81 -20.70 -5.76
C ILE A 40 49.27 -19.27 -5.44
N GLN A 41 48.97 -18.75 -4.24
CA GLN A 41 49.31 -17.39 -3.83
C GLN A 41 50.83 -17.20 -3.72
N GLU A 42 51.55 -18.12 -3.07
CA GLU A 42 53.02 -18.07 -2.98
C GLU A 42 53.68 -18.16 -4.37
N GLU A 43 53.17 -19.06 -5.22
CA GLU A 43 53.67 -19.20 -6.58
C GLU A 43 53.37 -17.97 -7.45
N ALA A 44 52.20 -17.35 -7.27
CA ALA A 44 51.82 -16.13 -7.97
C ALA A 44 52.64 -14.91 -7.51
N LYS A 45 52.91 -14.78 -6.19
CA LYS A 45 53.74 -13.71 -5.63
C LYS A 45 55.20 -13.85 -6.11
N SER A 46 55.78 -15.05 -6.10
CA SER A 46 57.15 -15.29 -6.56
C SER A 46 57.34 -15.07 -8.07
N LYS A 47 56.34 -15.40 -8.89
CA LYS A 47 56.35 -15.18 -10.35
C LYS A 47 55.79 -13.83 -10.79
N LEU A 48 55.39 -12.96 -9.84
CA LEU A 48 54.79 -11.64 -10.08
C LEU A 48 53.55 -11.69 -11.01
N LEU A 49 52.74 -12.73 -10.88
CA LEU A 49 51.53 -12.95 -11.68
C LEU A 49 50.36 -12.11 -11.15
N LYS A 50 50.31 -10.83 -11.51
CA LYS A 50 49.36 -9.83 -10.96
C LYS A 50 47.91 -10.31 -10.84
N ALA A 51 47.32 -10.84 -11.92
CA ALA A 51 45.93 -11.31 -11.92
C ALA A 51 45.73 -12.49 -10.96
N GLN A 52 46.71 -13.38 -10.84
CA GLN A 52 46.67 -14.52 -9.93
C GLN A 52 46.85 -14.11 -8.48
N ILE A 53 47.69 -13.10 -8.20
CA ILE A 53 47.81 -12.49 -6.87
C ILE A 53 46.44 -11.93 -6.43
N ILE A 54 45.74 -11.23 -7.33
CA ILE A 54 44.40 -10.71 -7.03
C ILE A 54 43.40 -11.84 -6.80
N LYS A 55 43.37 -12.83 -7.70
CA LYS A 55 42.46 -13.97 -7.65
C LYS A 55 42.59 -14.75 -6.34
N THR A 56 43.82 -15.01 -5.91
CA THR A 56 44.09 -15.76 -4.67
C THR A 56 43.62 -15.01 -3.43
N VAL A 57 43.80 -13.70 -3.35
CA VAL A 57 43.29 -12.89 -2.23
C VAL A 57 41.75 -12.91 -2.19
N ILE A 58 41.07 -12.77 -3.33
CA ILE A 58 39.59 -12.87 -3.41
C ILE A 58 39.09 -14.23 -2.93
N TYR A 59 39.70 -15.32 -3.41
CA TYR A 59 39.30 -16.68 -3.01
C TYR A 59 39.61 -16.97 -1.54
N LYS A 60 40.75 -16.50 -1.03
CA LYS A 60 41.10 -16.66 0.39
C LYS A 60 40.12 -15.91 1.29
N ALA A 61 39.77 -14.67 0.96
CA ALA A 61 38.74 -13.92 1.67
C ALA A 61 37.36 -14.59 1.59
N LYS A 62 36.99 -15.20 0.45
CA LYS A 62 35.78 -16.01 0.32
C LYS A 62 35.78 -17.20 1.28
N TYR A 63 36.90 -17.90 1.45
CA TYR A 63 36.98 -19.03 2.38
C TYR A 63 37.04 -18.60 3.85
N ILE A 64 37.74 -17.52 4.19
CA ILE A 64 37.69 -16.93 5.54
C ILE A 64 36.25 -16.60 5.91
N HIS A 65 35.49 -16.01 4.98
CA HIS A 65 34.08 -15.69 5.18
C HIS A 65 33.21 -16.93 5.49
N GLN A 66 33.57 -18.10 4.95
CA GLN A 66 32.82 -19.35 5.13
C GLN A 66 33.25 -20.15 6.35
N LEU A 67 34.51 -20.01 6.79
CA LEU A 67 35.12 -20.88 7.80
C LEU A 67 35.16 -20.26 9.20
N GLU A 68 35.14 -18.93 9.31
CA GLU A 68 35.24 -18.21 10.59
C GLU A 68 33.85 -17.80 11.14
N GLU A 69 33.72 -17.76 12.47
CA GLU A 69 32.48 -17.39 13.18
C GLU A 69 32.03 -15.94 12.88
N ASP A 70 33.00 -15.02 12.75
CA ASP A 70 32.83 -13.62 12.33
C ASP A 70 33.33 -13.38 10.89
N GLY A 71 33.09 -14.34 9.99
CA GLY A 71 33.72 -14.40 8.67
C GLY A 71 33.64 -13.12 7.81
N ALA A 72 32.56 -12.33 7.90
CA ALA A 72 32.48 -11.03 7.19
C ALA A 72 33.55 -10.03 7.67
N THR A 73 33.71 -9.91 8.98
CA THR A 73 34.67 -9.00 9.62
C THR A 73 36.10 -9.48 9.36
N GLU A 74 36.36 -10.78 9.55
CA GLU A 74 37.69 -11.36 9.34
C GLU A 74 38.15 -11.25 7.87
N SER A 75 37.23 -11.40 6.91
CA SER A 75 37.54 -11.18 5.50
C SER A 75 37.91 -9.73 5.19
N ILE A 76 37.26 -8.75 5.82
CA ILE A 76 37.60 -7.33 5.69
C ILE A 76 38.98 -7.05 6.28
N ILE A 77 39.26 -7.56 7.48
CA ILE A 77 40.58 -7.41 8.13
C ILE A 77 41.69 -8.00 7.26
N TYR A 78 41.46 -9.19 6.70
CA TYR A 78 42.40 -9.82 5.78
C TYR A 78 42.63 -8.97 4.51
N PHE A 79 41.56 -8.45 3.90
CA PHE A 79 41.66 -7.60 2.72
C PHE A 79 42.34 -6.26 3.00
N GLU A 80 42.09 -5.62 4.15
CA GLU A 80 42.79 -4.38 4.57
C GLU A 80 44.30 -4.61 4.65
N LYS A 81 44.73 -5.74 5.22
CA LYS A 81 46.16 -6.09 5.28
C LYS A 81 46.78 -6.24 3.88
N GLU A 82 46.15 -7.02 2.99
CA GLU A 82 46.66 -7.20 1.63
C GLU A 82 46.58 -5.89 0.81
N TYR A 83 45.58 -5.04 1.06
CA TYR A 83 45.46 -3.71 0.47
C TYR A 83 46.64 -2.81 0.86
N GLU A 84 47.04 -2.80 2.13
CA GLU A 84 48.12 -1.93 2.58
C GLU A 84 49.48 -2.31 2.00
N GLU A 85 49.78 -3.60 1.93
CA GLU A 85 51.04 -4.16 1.43
C GLU A 85 51.12 -4.20 -0.11
N ALA A 86 50.00 -4.06 -0.83
CA ALA A 86 49.96 -4.26 -2.27
C ALA A 86 50.69 -3.14 -3.07
N PRO A 87 51.45 -3.50 -4.13
CA PRO A 87 51.98 -2.53 -5.07
C PRO A 87 50.87 -2.02 -6.01
N ARG A 88 50.99 -0.80 -6.51
CA ARG A 88 50.10 -0.30 -7.59
C ARG A 88 50.48 -0.95 -8.92
N PRO A 89 49.53 -1.41 -9.77
CA PRO A 89 48.09 -1.16 -9.69
C PRO A 89 47.25 -2.22 -8.95
N ILE A 90 47.85 -3.25 -8.34
CA ILE A 90 47.11 -4.27 -7.56
C ILE A 90 46.35 -3.61 -6.40
N LYS A 91 47.00 -2.66 -5.71
CA LYS A 91 46.37 -1.86 -4.63
C LYS A 91 45.07 -1.16 -5.07
N ASN A 92 44.97 -0.73 -6.33
CA ASN A 92 43.77 -0.09 -6.87
C ASN A 92 42.60 -1.06 -7.06
N VAL A 93 42.89 -2.31 -7.43
CA VAL A 93 41.87 -3.37 -7.52
C VAL A 93 41.39 -3.76 -6.12
N PHE A 94 42.31 -3.92 -5.18
CA PHE A 94 41.97 -4.17 -3.77
C PHE A 94 41.16 -3.05 -3.15
N ALA A 95 41.45 -1.78 -3.43
CA ALA A 95 40.62 -0.66 -3.00
C ALA A 95 39.16 -0.81 -3.47
N SER A 96 38.93 -1.16 -4.74
CA SER A 96 37.57 -1.31 -5.28
C SER A 96 36.83 -2.54 -4.73
N GLN A 97 37.55 -3.61 -4.39
CA GLN A 97 36.96 -4.81 -3.79
C GLN A 97 36.66 -4.59 -2.30
N LEU A 98 37.58 -3.96 -1.58
CA LEU A 98 37.42 -3.62 -0.17
C LEU A 98 36.26 -2.63 0.03
N ALA A 99 36.10 -1.65 -0.85
CA ALA A 99 34.94 -0.75 -0.84
C ALA A 99 33.61 -1.52 -0.95
N GLU A 100 33.54 -2.54 -1.83
CA GLU A 100 32.37 -3.39 -2.00
C GLU A 100 32.12 -4.26 -0.74
N LEU A 101 33.17 -4.79 -0.11
CA LEU A 101 33.04 -5.54 1.15
C LEU A 101 32.50 -4.67 2.28
N TYR A 102 33.02 -3.44 2.45
CA TYR A 102 32.50 -2.49 3.42
C TYR A 102 31.04 -2.10 3.12
N ASN A 103 30.68 -1.92 1.85
CA ASN A 103 29.30 -1.62 1.47
C ASN A 103 28.36 -2.79 1.79
N ASN A 104 28.75 -4.03 1.47
CA ASN A 104 27.97 -5.22 1.80
C ASN A 104 27.82 -5.40 3.32
N TYR A 105 28.87 -5.09 4.10
CA TYR A 105 28.79 -5.09 5.56
C TYR A 105 27.78 -4.06 6.07
N LEU A 106 27.81 -2.84 5.51
CA LEU A 106 26.84 -1.80 5.85
C LEU A 106 25.40 -2.22 5.52
N ASP A 107 25.17 -2.79 4.34
CA ASP A 107 23.85 -3.28 3.92
C ASP A 107 23.34 -4.40 4.84
N GLN A 108 24.21 -5.33 5.24
CA GLN A 108 23.86 -6.45 6.12
C GLN A 108 23.52 -6.02 7.55
N PHE A 109 24.27 -5.07 8.11
CA PHE A 109 24.17 -4.66 9.52
C PHE A 109 23.52 -3.28 9.72
N GLN A 110 22.85 -2.75 8.69
CA GLN A 110 22.30 -1.40 8.64
C GLN A 110 21.47 -1.03 9.87
N TRP A 111 20.53 -1.90 10.28
CA TRP A 111 19.63 -1.64 11.42
C TRP A 111 20.37 -1.45 12.73
N GLN A 112 21.44 -2.22 12.95
CA GLN A 112 22.26 -2.14 14.17
C GLN A 112 23.18 -0.93 14.12
N ILE A 113 23.74 -0.61 12.95
CA ILE A 113 24.64 0.54 12.76
C ILE A 113 23.86 1.86 12.94
N LYS A 114 22.63 1.96 12.44
CA LYS A 114 21.76 3.15 12.60
C LYS A 114 21.37 3.46 14.04
N GLN A 115 21.43 2.49 14.94
CA GLN A 115 21.11 2.68 16.36
C GLN A 115 22.33 3.14 17.19
N ARG A 116 23.50 3.27 16.58
CA ARG A 116 24.72 3.71 17.28
C ARG A 116 24.75 5.23 17.38
N THR A 117 25.04 5.74 18.57
CA THR A 117 25.27 7.17 18.78
C THR A 117 26.58 7.57 18.11
N ALA A 118 26.57 8.62 17.28
CA ALA A 118 27.78 9.17 16.69
C ALA A 118 28.67 9.76 17.81
N ILE A 119 29.96 9.39 17.81
CA ILE A 119 30.97 9.94 18.73
C ILE A 119 31.91 10.80 17.90
N ASP A 120 32.22 12.02 18.37
CA ASP A 120 33.20 12.88 17.74
C ASP A 120 34.57 12.17 17.69
N GLN A 121 35.10 12.01 16.47
CA GLN A 121 36.36 11.31 16.18
C GLN A 121 36.36 9.84 16.65
N ASP A 122 35.51 9.02 16.03
CA ASP A 122 35.53 7.56 16.18
C ASP A 122 36.93 6.98 15.90
N THR A 123 37.63 6.57 16.97
CA THR A 123 38.96 5.95 16.93
C THR A 123 38.94 4.43 17.08
N ALA A 124 37.76 3.78 17.00
CA ALA A 124 37.64 2.34 17.22
C ALA A 124 38.45 1.54 16.17
N GLN A 125 39.20 0.53 16.60
CA GLN A 125 39.91 -0.34 15.65
C GLN A 125 39.00 -1.44 15.09
N ASP A 126 37.98 -1.84 15.84
CA ASP A 126 37.02 -2.86 15.43
C ASP A 126 35.90 -2.24 14.58
N ILE A 127 35.72 -2.75 13.36
CA ILE A 127 34.64 -2.33 12.43
C ILE A 127 33.25 -2.47 13.05
N ARG A 128 33.05 -3.42 13.97
CA ARG A 128 31.78 -3.63 14.68
C ARG A 128 31.41 -2.44 15.57
N GLN A 129 32.34 -1.54 15.84
CA GLN A 129 32.13 -0.33 16.61
C GLN A 129 32.11 0.95 15.76
N TRP A 130 32.34 0.83 14.44
CA TRP A 130 32.39 2.02 13.58
C TRP A 130 31.03 2.70 13.47
N SER A 131 31.05 4.04 13.45
CA SER A 131 29.88 4.85 13.14
C SER A 131 29.48 4.71 11.66
N LEU A 132 28.23 5.06 11.35
CA LEU A 132 27.72 5.07 9.98
C LEU A 132 28.53 6.03 9.08
N GLU A 133 28.85 7.21 9.58
CA GLU A 133 29.63 8.24 8.89
C GLU A 133 31.03 7.74 8.55
N ARG A 134 31.69 7.06 9.50
CA ARG A 134 33.04 6.50 9.30
C ARG A 134 33.04 5.42 8.22
N LEU A 135 32.05 4.53 8.22
CA LEU A 135 31.91 3.51 7.17
C LEU A 135 31.70 4.16 5.80
N VAL A 136 30.80 5.13 5.69
CA VAL A 136 30.53 5.85 4.44
C VAL A 136 31.77 6.59 3.93
N ASP A 137 32.54 7.22 4.83
CA ASP A 137 33.80 7.90 4.48
C ASP A 137 34.85 6.92 3.98
N ARG A 138 35.04 5.77 4.65
CA ARG A 138 36.01 4.75 4.23
C ARG A 138 35.65 4.15 2.87
N ILE A 139 34.37 3.83 2.64
CA ILE A 139 33.88 3.33 1.35
C ILE A 139 34.16 4.37 0.24
N THR A 140 33.87 5.64 0.51
CA THR A 140 34.09 6.75 -0.44
C THR A 140 35.59 6.91 -0.75
N GLU A 141 36.44 6.92 0.28
CA GLU A 141 37.89 7.00 0.14
C GLU A 141 38.44 5.88 -0.76
N LEU A 142 38.02 4.64 -0.50
CA LEU A 142 38.48 3.46 -1.23
C LEU A 142 38.04 3.50 -2.70
N HIS A 143 36.79 3.87 -3.00
CA HIS A 143 36.34 4.03 -4.39
C HIS A 143 37.12 5.11 -5.14
N LEU A 144 37.39 6.25 -4.51
CA LEU A 144 38.20 7.33 -5.12
C LEU A 144 39.67 6.92 -5.27
N SER A 145 40.24 6.21 -4.29
CA SER A 145 41.60 5.68 -4.36
C SER A 145 41.74 4.63 -5.46
N ALA A 146 40.69 3.84 -5.75
CA ALA A 146 40.73 2.84 -6.80
C ALA A 146 41.02 3.45 -8.18
N VAL A 147 40.61 4.70 -8.43
CA VAL A 147 40.72 5.36 -9.74
C VAL A 147 41.80 6.45 -9.83
N SER A 148 42.51 6.72 -8.74
CA SER A 148 43.38 7.91 -8.61
C SER A 148 44.71 7.83 -9.34
N ASP A 149 45.18 6.63 -9.71
CA ASP A 149 46.51 6.44 -10.33
C ASP A 149 46.49 6.60 -11.86
N PRO A 150 47.20 7.59 -12.44
CA PRO A 150 47.23 7.81 -13.89
C PRO A 150 47.82 6.64 -14.71
N ARG A 151 48.57 5.73 -14.09
CA ARG A 151 49.13 4.53 -14.76
C ARG A 151 48.03 3.56 -15.18
N LEU A 152 46.89 3.55 -14.49
CA LEU A 152 45.73 2.70 -14.83
C LEU A 152 45.26 2.95 -16.26
N GLN A 153 45.30 4.20 -16.72
CA GLN A 153 44.90 4.62 -18.06
C GLN A 153 45.75 4.01 -19.19
N LYS A 154 46.95 3.50 -18.87
CA LYS A 154 47.87 2.84 -19.80
C LYS A 154 47.85 1.31 -19.71
N SER A 155 47.06 0.76 -18.79
CA SER A 155 46.97 -0.69 -18.61
C SER A 155 46.12 -1.34 -19.70
N ASN A 156 46.38 -2.61 -19.97
CA ASN A 156 45.56 -3.44 -20.84
C ASN A 156 44.72 -4.39 -19.99
N LEU A 157 43.39 -4.31 -20.09
CA LEU A 157 42.49 -5.11 -19.27
C LEU A 157 42.67 -6.63 -19.50
N LYS A 158 43.16 -7.03 -20.69
CA LYS A 158 43.48 -8.44 -21.00
C LYS A 158 44.52 -9.06 -20.07
N GLU A 159 45.38 -8.26 -19.44
CA GLU A 159 46.34 -8.76 -18.43
C GLU A 159 45.64 -9.29 -17.17
N TYR A 160 44.35 -8.98 -16.98
CA TYR A 160 43.53 -9.36 -15.83
C TYR A 160 42.43 -10.38 -16.20
N ALA A 161 42.46 -10.98 -17.39
CA ALA A 161 41.40 -11.86 -17.89
C ALA A 161 41.02 -13.00 -16.92
N SER A 162 41.96 -13.52 -16.12
CA SER A 162 41.69 -14.63 -15.18
C SER A 162 40.84 -14.27 -13.96
N ILE A 163 40.58 -12.98 -13.73
CA ILE A 163 39.73 -12.45 -12.64
C ILE A 163 38.49 -11.72 -13.16
N LEU A 164 38.24 -11.77 -14.47
CA LEU A 164 37.04 -11.21 -15.08
C LEU A 164 36.07 -12.35 -15.39
N THR A 165 34.78 -12.15 -15.12
CA THR A 165 33.73 -13.01 -15.68
C THR A 165 33.65 -12.78 -17.19
N GLU A 166 33.52 -13.86 -17.97
CA GLU A 166 33.45 -13.78 -19.43
C GLU A 166 32.33 -12.82 -19.86
N GLY A 167 32.71 -11.77 -20.57
CA GLY A 167 31.78 -10.81 -21.17
C GLY A 167 32.49 -9.97 -22.22
N ASN A 168 31.86 -9.74 -23.38
CA ASN A 168 32.53 -9.06 -24.50
C ASN A 168 32.56 -7.51 -24.35
N GLY A 169 32.84 -7.01 -23.15
CA GLY A 169 32.93 -5.58 -22.83
C GLY A 169 34.32 -4.96 -23.06
N GLU A 170 35.31 -5.76 -23.48
CA GLU A 170 36.70 -5.33 -23.67
C GLU A 170 36.86 -4.17 -24.67
N THR A 171 35.96 -4.04 -25.65
CA THR A 171 35.97 -2.93 -26.61
C THR A 171 35.48 -1.62 -25.98
N LEU A 172 34.52 -1.68 -25.08
CA LEU A 172 33.97 -0.52 -24.38
C LEU A 172 34.90 -0.07 -23.24
N ARG A 173 35.55 -1.02 -22.55
CA ARG A 173 36.35 -0.79 -21.34
C ARG A 173 37.74 -1.45 -21.47
N PRO A 174 38.65 -0.92 -22.30
CA PRO A 174 39.91 -1.59 -22.62
C PRO A 174 40.99 -1.51 -21.53
N SER A 175 40.86 -0.61 -20.55
CA SER A 175 41.84 -0.41 -19.49
C SER A 175 41.31 -0.77 -18.09
N LEU A 176 42.21 -1.03 -17.15
CA LEU A 176 41.86 -1.17 -15.74
C LEU A 176 41.25 0.11 -15.17
N PHE A 177 41.61 1.29 -15.70
CA PHE A 177 40.97 2.54 -15.32
C PHE A 177 39.48 2.53 -15.68
N ASP A 178 39.11 2.06 -16.89
CA ASP A 178 37.70 1.98 -17.30
C ASP A 178 36.89 1.07 -16.37
N LEU A 179 37.42 -0.11 -16.05
CA LEU A 179 36.72 -1.05 -15.17
C LEU A 179 36.47 -0.45 -13.78
N LEU A 180 37.52 0.09 -13.15
CA LEU A 180 37.44 0.65 -11.80
C LEU A 180 36.61 1.94 -11.75
N ALA A 181 36.71 2.79 -12.79
CA ALA A 181 35.91 4.00 -12.90
C ALA A 181 34.42 3.69 -13.07
N HIS A 182 34.06 2.69 -13.89
CA HIS A 182 32.65 2.30 -14.02
C HIS A 182 32.11 1.70 -12.73
N ARG A 183 32.87 0.86 -12.01
CA ARG A 183 32.48 0.34 -10.68
C ARG A 183 32.27 1.46 -9.66
N ALA A 184 33.15 2.46 -9.62
CA ALA A 184 32.98 3.63 -8.76
C ALA A 184 31.77 4.47 -9.18
N ILE A 185 31.55 4.68 -10.48
CA ILE A 185 30.34 5.34 -11.00
C ILE A 185 29.09 4.59 -10.57
N ASP A 186 29.03 3.27 -10.72
CA ASP A 186 27.87 2.46 -10.30
C ASP A 186 27.55 2.67 -8.83
N PHE A 187 28.56 2.62 -7.95
CA PHE A 187 28.39 2.88 -6.52
C PHE A 187 27.87 4.28 -6.21
N PHE A 188 28.48 5.33 -6.80
CA PHE A 188 28.07 6.71 -6.52
C PHE A 188 26.78 7.13 -7.23
N SER A 189 26.39 6.44 -8.30
CA SER A 189 25.10 6.60 -8.97
C SER A 189 23.95 5.98 -8.16
N ASP A 190 24.21 4.96 -7.34
CA ASP A 190 23.22 4.50 -6.36
C ASP A 190 23.12 5.51 -5.20
N THR A 191 22.26 6.50 -5.40
CA THR A 191 22.03 7.61 -4.46
C THR A 191 21.23 7.21 -3.22
N LYS A 192 20.94 5.92 -3.01
CA LYS A 192 20.44 5.47 -1.71
C LYS A 192 21.41 5.91 -0.62
N THR A 193 20.92 6.76 0.27
CA THR A 193 21.66 7.32 1.39
C THR A 193 21.12 6.73 2.68
N PHE A 194 22.05 6.25 3.52
CA PHE A 194 21.73 5.78 4.87
C PHE A 194 21.77 6.91 5.90
N LEU A 195 22.35 8.05 5.52
CA LEU A 195 22.53 9.27 6.31
C LEU A 195 21.43 10.29 5.96
N THR A 196 21.04 11.11 6.93
CA THR A 196 20.26 12.34 6.68
C THR A 196 21.02 13.23 5.71
N GLU A 197 20.35 13.72 4.66
CA GLU A 197 20.99 14.59 3.68
C GLU A 197 21.23 15.99 4.29
N PRO A 198 22.46 16.55 4.23
CA PRO A 198 22.77 17.83 4.84
C PRO A 198 22.17 19.01 4.05
N ILE A 199 21.94 20.14 4.73
CA ILE A 199 21.34 21.39 4.19
C ILE A 199 22.01 21.86 2.89
N ASN A 200 23.32 21.69 2.76
CA ASN A 200 24.12 22.11 1.60
C ASN A 200 24.59 20.94 0.71
N ASP A 201 23.79 19.87 0.61
CA ASP A 201 24.17 18.76 -0.28
C ASP A 201 24.23 19.18 -1.76
N PHE A 202 25.06 18.50 -2.54
CA PHE A 202 25.23 18.80 -3.96
C PHE A 202 24.00 18.35 -4.76
N ILE A 203 23.26 19.32 -5.29
CA ILE A 203 22.11 19.09 -6.17
C ILE A 203 22.51 19.12 -7.65
N LEU A 204 21.74 18.39 -8.47
CA LEU A 204 21.92 18.30 -9.91
C LEU A 204 20.90 19.21 -10.62
N ASP A 205 21.08 20.51 -10.48
CA ASP A 205 20.10 21.55 -10.88
C ASP A 205 20.47 22.31 -12.17
N LYS A 206 21.62 22.00 -12.80
CA LYS A 206 22.12 22.77 -13.95
C LYS A 206 21.95 22.04 -15.27
N GLU A 207 21.34 22.71 -16.25
CA GLU A 207 21.30 22.24 -17.64
C GLU A 207 22.70 22.03 -18.24
N GLU A 208 23.71 22.74 -17.75
CA GLU A 208 25.11 22.59 -18.18
C GLU A 208 25.66 21.17 -18.00
N TYR A 209 25.10 20.40 -17.08
CA TYR A 209 25.47 18.99 -16.89
C TYR A 209 25.09 18.14 -18.10
N TRP A 210 24.12 18.52 -18.92
CA TRP A 210 23.70 17.81 -20.13
C TRP A 210 24.53 18.14 -21.37
N LEU A 211 25.52 19.02 -21.26
CA LEU A 211 26.32 19.45 -22.40
C LEU A 211 27.10 18.29 -23.05
N PRO A 212 27.42 18.38 -24.35
CA PRO A 212 28.24 17.38 -25.04
C PRO A 212 29.62 17.20 -24.41
N SER A 213 30.20 16.01 -24.58
CA SER A 213 31.38 15.52 -23.86
C SER A 213 32.59 16.49 -23.86
N LYS A 214 32.84 17.20 -24.97
CA LYS A 214 33.93 18.20 -25.07
C LYS A 214 33.73 19.44 -24.19
N LYS A 215 32.48 19.85 -23.98
CA LYS A 215 32.12 20.97 -23.11
C LYS A 215 32.00 20.50 -21.66
N PHE A 216 31.31 19.39 -21.42
CA PHE A 216 31.16 18.79 -20.09
C PHE A 216 32.51 18.47 -19.43
N SER A 217 33.47 17.93 -20.19
CA SER A 217 34.83 17.67 -19.68
C SER A 217 35.57 18.93 -19.20
N LYS A 218 35.17 20.14 -19.61
CA LYS A 218 35.83 21.39 -19.20
C LYS A 218 35.05 22.15 -18.12
N LEU A 219 33.87 21.66 -17.74
CA LEU A 219 33.00 22.32 -16.78
C LEU A 219 33.65 22.39 -15.39
N LYS A 220 33.51 23.52 -14.70
CA LYS A 220 33.96 23.64 -13.31
C LYS A 220 32.83 23.17 -12.39
N ILE A 221 33.01 22.00 -11.77
CA ILE A 221 32.06 21.38 -10.85
C ILE A 221 32.66 21.46 -9.44
N THR A 222 31.96 22.12 -8.52
CA THR A 222 32.35 22.34 -7.12
C THR A 222 31.18 21.96 -6.21
N SER A 223 31.47 21.44 -5.04
CA SER A 223 30.51 21.15 -3.97
C SER A 223 31.04 21.70 -2.65
N GLN A 224 30.16 22.11 -1.75
CA GLN A 224 30.50 22.39 -0.35
C GLN A 224 30.51 21.10 0.48
N ASN A 225 29.71 20.11 0.11
CA ASN A 225 29.69 18.78 0.70
C ASN A 225 30.59 17.79 -0.07
N ASN A 226 31.72 17.41 0.53
CA ASN A 226 32.65 16.43 -0.05
C ASN A 226 32.21 14.97 0.16
N ARG A 227 31.11 14.70 0.87
CA ARG A 227 30.52 13.35 1.03
C ARG A 227 29.40 13.06 0.03
N SER A 228 29.01 14.05 -0.78
CA SER A 228 27.90 13.88 -1.73
C SER A 228 28.21 12.83 -2.79
N LYS A 229 27.42 11.74 -2.82
CA LYS A 229 27.53 10.70 -3.85
C LYS A 229 27.27 11.28 -5.24
N LYS A 230 26.26 12.16 -5.39
CA LYS A 230 25.91 12.83 -6.66
C LYS A 230 27.09 13.63 -7.22
N PHE A 231 27.79 14.36 -6.35
CA PHE A 231 29.00 15.10 -6.73
C PHE A 231 30.11 14.16 -7.22
N HIS A 232 30.42 13.11 -6.47
CA HIS A 232 31.46 12.14 -6.84
C HIS A 232 31.13 11.41 -8.14
N ALA A 233 29.89 10.96 -8.33
CA ALA A 233 29.43 10.38 -9.59
C ALA A 233 29.67 11.33 -10.77
N LEU A 234 29.23 12.58 -10.67
CA LEU A 234 29.39 13.56 -11.74
C LEU A 234 30.87 13.90 -12.03
N LYS A 235 31.71 13.97 -11.00
CA LYS A 235 33.17 14.15 -11.14
C LYS A 235 33.84 12.94 -11.79
N LEU A 236 33.43 11.73 -11.44
CA LEU A 236 33.93 10.51 -12.05
C LEU A 236 33.52 10.45 -13.52
N PHE A 237 32.25 10.68 -13.86
CA PHE A 237 31.80 10.85 -15.24
C PHE A 237 32.66 11.86 -15.99
N GLN A 238 32.91 13.04 -15.42
CA GLN A 238 33.76 14.07 -16.04
C GLN A 238 35.20 13.57 -16.30
N SER A 239 35.80 12.88 -15.34
CA SER A 239 37.16 12.36 -15.44
C SER A 239 37.28 11.22 -16.47
N THR A 240 36.28 10.34 -16.52
CA THR A 240 36.23 9.22 -17.46
C THR A 240 35.94 9.72 -18.88
N VAL A 241 35.07 10.72 -19.05
CA VAL A 241 34.86 11.39 -20.34
C VAL A 241 36.15 12.03 -20.86
N LYS A 242 36.94 12.70 -19.99
CA LYS A 242 38.27 13.23 -20.37
C LYS A 242 39.20 12.14 -20.87
N TYR A 243 39.21 10.99 -20.20
CA TYR A 243 40.02 9.84 -20.60
C TYR A 243 39.56 9.28 -21.95
N GLN A 244 38.26 9.02 -22.15
CA GLN A 244 37.74 8.45 -23.40
C GLN A 244 37.97 9.39 -24.60
N LEU A 245 37.83 10.70 -24.41
CA LEU A 245 38.17 11.69 -25.43
C LEU A 245 39.66 11.64 -25.83
N LYS A 246 40.56 11.35 -24.88
CA LYS A 246 42.00 11.25 -25.10
C LYS A 246 42.40 9.91 -25.72
N SER A 247 41.78 8.80 -25.31
CA SER A 247 42.01 7.45 -25.82
C SER A 247 41.44 7.26 -27.23
N LYS A 248 40.54 8.14 -27.68
CA LYS A 248 39.79 8.07 -28.94
C LYS A 248 38.91 6.81 -29.05
N ASN A 249 38.48 6.28 -27.90
CA ASN A 249 37.49 5.21 -27.86
C ASN A 249 36.07 5.77 -28.03
N HIS A 250 35.59 5.80 -29.26
CA HIS A 250 34.27 6.37 -29.60
C HIS A 250 33.11 5.57 -28.98
N GLU A 251 33.18 4.24 -29.02
CA GLU A 251 32.12 3.37 -28.49
C GLU A 251 32.07 3.43 -26.95
N GLY A 252 33.24 3.36 -26.29
CA GLY A 252 33.32 3.54 -24.83
C GLY A 252 32.89 4.93 -24.35
N LEU A 253 33.17 5.99 -25.11
CA LEU A 253 32.65 7.33 -24.83
C LEU A 253 31.12 7.38 -24.94
N THR A 254 30.56 6.73 -25.95
CA THR A 254 29.11 6.72 -26.20
C THR A 254 28.36 6.00 -25.08
N ASP A 255 28.80 4.81 -24.69
CA ASP A 255 28.25 4.04 -23.56
C ASP A 255 28.27 4.87 -22.26
N LEU A 256 29.40 5.52 -21.97
CA LEU A 256 29.57 6.37 -20.80
C LEU A 256 28.63 7.59 -20.80
N GLU A 257 28.44 8.24 -21.95
CA GLU A 257 27.55 9.40 -22.07
C GLU A 257 26.08 9.00 -21.90
N ILE A 258 25.66 7.86 -22.43
CA ILE A 258 24.30 7.32 -22.20
C ILE A 258 24.08 7.08 -20.71
N LYS A 259 25.04 6.42 -20.04
CA LYS A 259 24.99 6.17 -18.60
C LYS A 259 24.96 7.47 -17.79
N ARG A 260 25.69 8.49 -18.22
CA ARG A 260 25.69 9.83 -17.61
C ARG A 260 24.34 10.53 -17.76
N PHE A 261 23.76 10.50 -18.96
CA PHE A 261 22.45 11.09 -19.20
C PHE A 261 21.36 10.36 -18.42
N GLN A 262 21.44 9.03 -18.29
CA GLN A 262 20.52 8.25 -17.48
C GLN A 262 20.62 8.64 -15.99
N PHE A 263 21.84 8.72 -15.45
CA PHE A 263 22.08 9.24 -14.10
C PHE A 263 21.48 10.64 -13.88
N LEU A 264 21.68 11.56 -14.84
CA LEU A 264 21.09 12.90 -14.75
C LEU A 264 19.56 12.85 -14.81
N ARG A 265 18.97 12.00 -15.66
CA ARG A 265 17.51 11.84 -15.75
C ARG A 265 16.92 11.33 -14.43
N GLU A 266 17.60 10.39 -13.79
CA GLU A 266 17.15 9.75 -12.54
C GLU A 266 17.33 10.66 -11.32
N HIS A 267 18.33 11.55 -11.29
CA HIS A 267 18.72 12.29 -10.09
C HIS A 267 18.76 13.82 -10.21
N ALA A 268 18.46 14.40 -11.37
CA ALA A 268 18.39 15.86 -11.53
C ALA A 268 17.10 16.45 -10.96
N SER A 269 17.25 17.52 -10.20
CA SER A 269 16.17 18.39 -9.69
C SER A 269 15.83 19.46 -10.74
N ILE A 270 15.33 19.01 -11.89
CA ILE A 270 14.96 19.87 -13.03
C ILE A 270 13.62 19.40 -13.60
N LEU A 271 12.64 20.30 -13.70
CA LEU A 271 11.25 20.00 -14.12
C LEU A 271 11.15 19.36 -15.52
N ASN A 272 12.02 19.73 -16.47
CA ASN A 272 11.99 19.26 -17.87
C ASN A 272 13.05 18.18 -18.20
N LYS A 273 13.50 17.40 -17.22
CA LYS A 273 14.61 16.43 -17.34
C LYS A 273 14.45 15.39 -18.47
N ASP A 274 13.24 14.91 -18.75
CA ASP A 274 13.00 13.94 -19.84
C ASP A 274 13.23 14.58 -21.23
N ASN A 275 12.83 15.84 -21.41
CA ASN A 275 13.10 16.60 -22.63
C ASN A 275 14.60 16.82 -22.82
N LEU A 276 15.33 17.14 -21.74
CA LEU A 276 16.79 17.28 -21.78
C LEU A 276 17.49 15.95 -22.09
N TYR A 277 17.01 14.84 -21.52
CA TYR A 277 17.52 13.50 -21.76
C TYR A 277 17.41 13.11 -23.24
N ILE A 278 16.22 13.21 -23.81
CA ILE A 278 15.99 12.87 -25.22
C ILE A 278 16.72 13.84 -26.16
N ALA A 279 16.77 15.14 -25.85
CA ALA A 279 17.56 16.09 -26.62
C ALA A 279 19.06 15.77 -26.60
N ALA A 280 19.60 15.37 -25.44
CA ALA A 280 20.99 14.98 -25.28
C ALA A 280 21.32 13.68 -26.05
N LEU A 281 20.47 12.65 -25.98
CA LEU A 281 20.62 11.42 -26.75
C LEU A 281 20.54 11.67 -28.26
N ASN A 282 19.58 12.45 -28.73
CA ASN A 282 19.45 12.80 -30.14
C ASN A 282 20.68 13.55 -30.67
N LYS A 283 21.27 14.41 -29.85
CA LYS A 283 22.51 15.10 -30.19
C LYS A 283 23.71 14.15 -30.22
N LEU A 284 23.81 13.25 -29.23
CA LEU A 284 24.84 12.21 -29.18
C LEU A 284 24.75 11.28 -30.41
N TYR A 285 23.54 10.91 -30.83
CA TYR A 285 23.31 10.13 -32.04
C TYR A 285 23.85 10.84 -33.29
N LYS A 286 23.55 12.14 -33.46
CA LYS A 286 24.08 12.93 -34.58
C LYS A 286 25.61 12.97 -34.59
N ASP A 287 26.24 13.12 -33.42
CA ASP A 287 27.69 13.21 -33.28
C ASP A 287 28.42 11.86 -33.47
N GLN A 288 27.79 10.73 -33.09
CA GLN A 288 28.40 9.38 -33.10
C GLN A 288 27.77 8.41 -34.10
N ARG A 289 26.93 8.89 -35.05
CA ARG A 289 26.16 8.06 -35.99
C ARG A 289 26.95 6.92 -36.66
N ARG A 290 28.23 7.10 -36.97
CA ARG A 290 29.04 6.05 -37.64
C ARG A 290 29.72 5.06 -36.67
N LYS A 291 29.94 5.44 -35.41
CA LYS A 291 30.71 4.66 -34.42
C LYS A 291 30.02 4.80 -33.06
N GLY A 292 29.07 3.90 -32.77
CA GLY A 292 28.28 3.87 -31.53
C GLY A 292 26.84 4.40 -31.66
N GLY A 293 26.42 4.86 -32.84
CA GLY A 293 25.05 5.36 -33.06
C GLY A 293 23.96 4.30 -32.83
N ASP A 294 24.25 3.02 -33.04
CA ASP A 294 23.37 1.89 -32.73
C ASP A 294 23.07 1.76 -31.23
N ILE A 295 24.08 2.01 -30.39
CA ILE A 295 23.95 1.99 -28.92
C ILE A 295 23.04 3.14 -28.47
N VAL A 296 23.18 4.33 -29.07
CA VAL A 296 22.34 5.49 -28.76
C VAL A 296 20.89 5.25 -29.16
N LEU A 297 20.65 4.75 -30.38
CA LEU A 297 19.29 4.42 -30.83
C LEU A 297 18.66 3.36 -29.92
N LEU A 298 19.40 2.34 -29.49
CA LEU A 298 18.86 1.34 -28.56
C LEU A 298 18.47 1.95 -27.22
N ALA A 299 19.23 2.91 -26.70
CA ALA A 299 18.88 3.64 -25.47
C ALA A 299 17.58 4.46 -25.66
N ILE A 300 17.42 5.14 -26.80
CA ILE A 300 16.19 5.87 -27.14
C ILE A 300 15.01 4.89 -27.27
N ALA A 301 15.18 3.75 -27.94
CA ALA A 301 14.13 2.73 -28.06
C ALA A 301 13.68 2.19 -26.69
N ARG A 302 14.63 1.90 -25.79
CA ARG A 302 14.34 1.46 -24.41
C ARG A 302 13.61 2.53 -23.61
N TYR A 303 13.97 3.80 -23.80
CA TYR A 303 13.26 4.91 -23.16
C TYR A 303 11.79 4.96 -23.60
N HIS A 304 11.50 4.96 -24.91
CA HIS A 304 10.11 4.96 -25.39
C HIS A 304 9.34 3.72 -24.92
N TYR A 305 9.99 2.55 -24.91
CA TYR A 305 9.40 1.32 -24.37
C TYR A 305 9.01 1.46 -22.89
N GLN A 306 9.88 2.05 -22.07
CA GLN A 306 9.61 2.31 -20.65
C GLN A 306 8.52 3.37 -20.41
N GLN A 307 8.38 4.34 -21.31
CA GLN A 307 7.31 5.34 -21.26
C GLN A 307 5.97 4.81 -21.81
N GLY A 308 5.92 3.58 -22.32
CA GLY A 308 4.73 2.98 -22.92
C GLY A 308 4.45 3.44 -24.36
N ASP A 309 5.38 4.14 -25.01
CA ASP A 309 5.31 4.53 -26.42
C ASP A 309 5.93 3.44 -27.29
N LEU A 310 5.20 2.33 -27.42
CA LEU A 310 5.71 1.10 -28.03
C LEU A 310 5.91 1.25 -29.55
N SER A 311 5.13 2.06 -30.25
CA SER A 311 5.28 2.31 -31.70
C SER A 311 6.58 3.06 -32.02
N GLN A 312 6.94 4.08 -31.23
CA GLN A 312 8.22 4.76 -31.42
C GLN A 312 9.38 3.81 -31.11
N ALA A 313 9.29 3.05 -30.02
CA ALA A 313 10.29 2.03 -29.70
C ALA A 313 10.47 1.02 -30.84
N TYR A 314 9.37 0.56 -31.44
CA TYR A 314 9.36 -0.33 -32.59
C TYR A 314 10.05 0.29 -33.82
N THR A 315 9.67 1.51 -34.19
CA THR A 315 10.24 2.22 -35.34
C THR A 315 11.74 2.39 -35.21
N ILE A 316 12.23 2.70 -34.00
CA ILE A 316 13.66 2.82 -33.73
C ILE A 316 14.35 1.45 -33.81
N CYS A 317 13.71 0.37 -33.34
CA CYS A 317 14.27 -0.99 -33.48
C CYS A 317 14.44 -1.39 -34.95
N VAL A 318 13.50 -1.02 -35.82
CA VAL A 318 13.62 -1.20 -37.28
C VAL A 318 14.76 -0.35 -37.84
N GLN A 319 14.84 0.92 -37.45
CA GLN A 319 15.92 1.82 -37.87
C GLN A 319 17.31 1.27 -37.50
N ILE A 320 17.47 0.68 -36.31
CA ILE A 320 18.74 0.06 -35.89
C ILE A 320 19.13 -1.08 -36.84
N GLN A 321 18.17 -1.92 -37.23
CA GLN A 321 18.43 -3.07 -38.10
C GLN A 321 18.76 -2.65 -39.54
N ASP A 322 18.14 -1.57 -40.02
CA ASP A 322 18.38 -1.03 -41.37
C ASP A 322 19.72 -0.31 -41.47
N GLU A 323 20.05 0.55 -40.49
CA GLU A 323 21.29 1.31 -40.47
C GLU A 323 22.51 0.46 -40.04
N TYR A 324 22.31 -0.53 -39.16
CA TYR A 324 23.36 -1.37 -38.59
C TYR A 324 23.07 -2.86 -38.82
N LYS A 325 23.80 -3.48 -39.75
CA LYS A 325 23.49 -4.84 -40.24
C LYS A 325 23.75 -5.98 -39.25
N LYS A 326 24.67 -5.80 -38.30
CA LYS A 326 25.09 -6.81 -37.30
C LYS A 326 25.63 -6.10 -36.05
N GLY A 327 25.49 -6.75 -34.90
CA GLY A 327 26.02 -6.24 -33.63
C GLY A 327 25.05 -6.52 -32.48
N ARG A 328 25.52 -6.34 -31.25
CA ARG A 328 24.72 -6.58 -30.03
C ARG A 328 23.48 -5.69 -29.97
N SER A 329 23.61 -4.42 -30.35
CA SER A 329 22.49 -3.49 -30.36
C SER A 329 21.38 -3.95 -31.33
N VAL A 330 21.78 -4.59 -32.43
CA VAL A 330 20.86 -5.17 -33.43
C VAL A 330 20.14 -6.40 -32.87
N GLU A 331 20.86 -7.28 -32.16
CA GLU A 331 20.25 -8.44 -31.48
C GLU A 331 19.30 -8.01 -30.35
N ALA A 332 19.70 -7.00 -29.56
CA ALA A 332 18.86 -6.42 -28.52
C ALA A 332 17.63 -5.70 -29.08
N ALA A 333 17.77 -4.99 -30.20
CA ALA A 333 16.65 -4.36 -30.90
C ALA A 333 15.66 -5.41 -31.44
N LYS A 334 16.16 -6.53 -31.99
CA LYS A 334 15.31 -7.67 -32.41
C LYS A 334 14.56 -8.30 -31.23
N ALA A 335 15.23 -8.47 -30.09
CA ALA A 335 14.58 -9.00 -28.89
C ALA A 335 13.50 -8.02 -28.35
N LEU A 336 13.79 -6.72 -28.34
CA LEU A 336 12.83 -5.69 -27.94
C LEU A 336 11.64 -5.63 -28.90
N GLN A 337 11.89 -5.67 -30.21
CA GLN A 337 10.86 -5.75 -31.24
C GLN A 337 9.97 -6.98 -31.05
N ALA A 338 10.55 -8.17 -30.86
CA ALA A 338 9.78 -9.39 -30.63
C ALA A 338 8.92 -9.32 -29.35
N ASN A 339 9.37 -8.60 -28.33
CA ASN A 339 8.56 -8.33 -27.12
C ASN A 339 7.43 -7.32 -27.38
N ILE A 340 7.61 -6.36 -28.29
CA ILE A 340 6.58 -5.39 -28.69
C ILE A 340 5.51 -6.06 -29.56
N GLU A 341 5.93 -6.94 -30.47
CA GLU A 341 5.07 -7.73 -31.37
C GLU A 341 4.41 -8.93 -30.67
N LYS A 342 4.79 -9.21 -29.41
CA LYS A 342 4.25 -10.35 -28.68
C LYS A 342 2.72 -10.23 -28.60
N LYS A 343 2.06 -11.24 -29.14
CA LYS A 343 0.62 -11.40 -29.08
C LYS A 343 0.16 -11.54 -27.61
N HIS A 344 -1.08 -11.18 -27.35
CA HIS A 344 -1.77 -11.48 -26.09
C HIS A 344 -3.27 -11.46 -26.31
N PHE A 345 -3.99 -12.36 -25.66
CA PHE A 345 -5.41 -12.17 -25.43
C PHE A 345 -5.87 -12.83 -24.13
N SER A 346 -7.00 -12.37 -23.62
CA SER A 346 -7.75 -12.98 -22.52
C SER A 346 -9.23 -12.64 -22.67
N LEU A 347 -10.07 -13.37 -21.94
CA LEU A 347 -11.52 -13.21 -22.01
C LEU A 347 -12.08 -13.17 -20.59
N GLU A 348 -13.07 -12.32 -20.36
CA GLU A 348 -13.86 -12.23 -19.14
C GLU A 348 -15.34 -12.33 -19.52
N GLY A 349 -16.10 -13.06 -18.71
CA GLY A 349 -17.55 -13.20 -18.84
C GLY A 349 -18.20 -13.41 -17.49
N GLU A 350 -19.49 -13.69 -17.47
CA GLU A 350 -20.22 -14.00 -16.25
C GLU A 350 -20.07 -15.48 -15.89
N GLN A 351 -20.03 -15.79 -14.59
CA GLN A 351 -20.06 -17.19 -14.15
C GLN A 351 -21.40 -17.86 -14.53
N VAL A 352 -22.48 -17.08 -14.57
CA VAL A 352 -23.84 -17.54 -14.86
C VAL A 352 -24.51 -16.54 -15.80
N TYR A 353 -25.02 -17.01 -16.93
CA TYR A 353 -25.83 -16.25 -17.88
C TYR A 353 -27.31 -16.65 -17.79
N ILE A 354 -28.19 -15.77 -18.25
CA ILE A 354 -29.63 -15.99 -18.27
C ILE A 354 -30.04 -16.74 -19.56
N PRO A 355 -30.88 -17.80 -19.46
CA PRO A 355 -31.43 -18.47 -20.63
C PRO A 355 -32.22 -17.51 -21.52
N ALA A 356 -32.11 -17.64 -22.84
CA ALA A 356 -32.80 -16.81 -23.83
C ALA A 356 -32.44 -15.30 -23.85
N GLU A 357 -31.44 -14.85 -23.08
CA GLU A 357 -30.87 -13.50 -23.15
C GLU A 357 -29.49 -13.49 -23.81
N GLY A 358 -29.11 -12.34 -24.38
CA GLY A 358 -27.78 -12.17 -24.98
C GLY A 358 -26.67 -12.33 -23.94
N MET A 359 -25.54 -12.89 -24.34
CA MET A 359 -24.38 -13.08 -23.46
C MET A 359 -23.28 -12.07 -23.79
N LEU A 360 -23.01 -11.14 -22.89
CA LEU A 360 -21.94 -10.14 -23.04
C LEU A 360 -20.62 -10.65 -22.48
N PHE A 361 -19.52 -10.40 -23.20
CA PHE A 361 -18.16 -10.74 -22.80
C PHE A 361 -17.21 -9.57 -23.05
N LYS A 362 -16.10 -9.55 -22.31
CA LYS A 362 -14.97 -8.65 -22.52
C LYS A 362 -13.76 -9.45 -22.99
N ALA A 363 -13.15 -9.05 -24.10
CA ALA A 363 -11.83 -9.54 -24.52
C ALA A 363 -10.77 -8.48 -24.29
N SER A 364 -9.60 -8.87 -23.78
CA SER A 364 -8.38 -8.08 -23.91
C SER A 364 -7.53 -8.68 -25.01
N HIS A 365 -6.93 -7.86 -25.87
CA HIS A 365 -6.09 -8.34 -26.97
C HIS A 365 -4.94 -7.39 -27.28
N ARG A 366 -3.90 -7.94 -27.91
CA ARG A 366 -2.72 -7.23 -28.40
C ARG A 366 -2.15 -7.97 -29.60
N ASN A 367 -1.90 -7.27 -30.70
CA ASN A 367 -1.32 -7.81 -31.94
C ASN A 367 -2.09 -9.03 -32.52
N ILE A 368 -3.41 -9.07 -32.30
CA ILE A 368 -4.32 -10.13 -32.78
C ILE A 368 -5.56 -9.45 -33.36
N THR A 369 -5.96 -9.87 -34.55
CA THR A 369 -7.11 -9.38 -35.31
C THR A 369 -8.31 -10.30 -35.27
N ASP A 370 -8.11 -11.60 -35.01
CA ASP A 370 -9.19 -12.59 -35.08
C ASP A 370 -9.07 -13.58 -33.92
N LEU A 371 -10.20 -13.83 -33.25
CA LEU A 371 -10.33 -14.90 -32.27
C LEU A 371 -11.44 -15.86 -32.68
N HIS A 372 -11.12 -17.15 -32.73
CA HIS A 372 -12.08 -18.21 -33.00
C HIS A 372 -12.56 -18.84 -31.70
N TYR A 373 -13.85 -19.12 -31.60
CA TYR A 373 -14.42 -19.77 -30.42
C TYR A 373 -15.17 -21.07 -30.76
N ARG A 374 -15.22 -21.96 -29.78
CA ARG A 374 -16.05 -23.17 -29.72
C ARG A 374 -16.79 -23.19 -28.41
N LEU A 375 -18.12 -23.20 -28.46
CA LEU A 375 -18.97 -23.38 -27.28
C LEU A 375 -19.34 -24.86 -27.18
N ILE A 376 -18.99 -25.48 -26.06
CA ILE A 376 -19.19 -26.91 -25.82
C ILE A 376 -20.06 -27.06 -24.57
N LYS A 377 -21.26 -27.63 -24.73
CA LYS A 377 -22.10 -28.04 -23.60
C LYS A 377 -21.51 -29.28 -22.95
N VAL A 378 -21.40 -29.28 -21.62
CA VAL A 378 -20.77 -30.37 -20.87
C VAL A 378 -21.69 -30.88 -19.77
N ASP A 379 -21.77 -32.21 -19.65
CA ASP A 379 -22.36 -32.87 -18.49
C ASP A 379 -21.35 -32.93 -17.31
N PRO A 380 -21.82 -33.27 -16.09
CA PRO A 380 -20.96 -33.31 -14.90
C PRO A 380 -19.81 -34.32 -14.99
N GLU A 381 -20.03 -35.47 -15.63
CA GLU A 381 -19.01 -36.52 -15.77
C GLU A 381 -17.90 -36.05 -16.70
N THR A 382 -18.26 -35.48 -17.85
CA THR A 382 -17.34 -34.88 -18.83
C THR A 382 -16.54 -33.74 -18.19
N LEU A 383 -17.18 -32.87 -17.40
CA LEU A 383 -16.51 -31.78 -16.71
C LEU A 383 -15.55 -32.28 -15.61
N GLU A 384 -15.92 -33.33 -14.86
CA GLU A 384 -15.02 -33.97 -13.88
C GLU A 384 -13.81 -34.61 -14.56
N GLN A 385 -14.02 -35.29 -15.69
CA GLN A 385 -12.94 -35.83 -16.53
C GLN A 385 -12.02 -34.71 -17.05
N PHE A 386 -12.59 -33.59 -17.49
CA PHE A 386 -11.82 -32.41 -17.90
C PHE A 386 -10.99 -31.85 -16.73
N ASN A 387 -11.57 -31.72 -15.55
CA ASN A 387 -10.89 -31.20 -14.36
C ASN A 387 -9.75 -32.12 -13.87
N ARG A 388 -9.94 -33.45 -13.97
CA ARG A 388 -8.89 -34.45 -13.67
C ARG A 388 -7.84 -34.57 -14.76
N THR A 389 -8.12 -34.11 -15.98
CA THR A 389 -7.17 -34.17 -17.09
C THR A 389 -5.98 -33.26 -16.81
N LYS A 390 -4.76 -33.83 -16.91
CA LYS A 390 -3.51 -33.08 -16.77
C LYS A 390 -3.52 -31.87 -17.69
N TYR A 391 -3.14 -30.71 -17.18
CA TYR A 391 -3.18 -29.43 -17.88
C TYR A 391 -2.67 -29.49 -19.34
N LYS A 392 -1.52 -30.12 -19.59
CA LYS A 392 -0.93 -30.30 -20.95
C LYS A 392 -1.81 -31.07 -21.96
N ARG A 393 -2.82 -31.82 -21.50
CA ARG A 393 -3.73 -32.63 -22.33
C ARG A 393 -5.14 -32.05 -22.40
N LYS A 394 -5.44 -30.96 -21.67
CA LYS A 394 -6.78 -30.37 -21.63
C LYS A 394 -7.22 -29.90 -23.01
N LEU A 395 -6.34 -29.30 -23.82
CA LEU A 395 -6.70 -28.92 -25.19
C LEU A 395 -7.06 -30.13 -26.06
N ASP A 396 -6.25 -31.20 -26.03
CA ASP A 396 -6.53 -32.42 -26.79
C ASP A 396 -7.85 -33.09 -26.37
N PHE A 397 -8.23 -32.95 -25.09
CA PHE A 397 -9.53 -33.39 -24.59
C PHE A 397 -10.66 -32.55 -25.20
N LEU A 398 -10.57 -31.21 -25.09
CA LEU A 398 -11.59 -30.29 -25.59
C LEU A 398 -11.79 -30.39 -27.11
N ARG A 399 -10.71 -30.63 -27.87
CA ARG A 399 -10.79 -30.77 -29.33
C ARG A 399 -11.65 -31.94 -29.79
N LYS A 400 -11.77 -33.00 -28.97
CA LYS A 400 -12.54 -34.21 -29.27
C LYS A 400 -14.04 -34.07 -28.99
N LEU A 401 -14.44 -33.05 -28.24
CA LEU A 401 -15.84 -32.79 -27.93
C LEU A 401 -16.50 -32.07 -29.11
N GLU A 402 -17.73 -32.44 -29.44
CA GLU A 402 -18.54 -31.75 -30.45
C GLU A 402 -18.93 -30.36 -29.91
N PRO A 403 -18.61 -29.26 -30.61
CA PRO A 403 -19.08 -27.93 -30.23
C PRO A 403 -20.55 -27.75 -30.65
N GLU A 404 -21.33 -27.11 -29.79
CA GLU A 404 -22.71 -26.72 -30.11
C GLU A 404 -22.72 -25.53 -31.07
N TYR A 405 -21.82 -24.57 -30.84
CA TYR A 405 -21.63 -23.41 -31.70
C TYR A 405 -20.14 -23.13 -31.93
N THR A 406 -19.82 -22.62 -33.12
CA THR A 406 -18.50 -22.10 -33.45
C THR A 406 -18.63 -20.74 -34.11
N GLY A 407 -17.61 -19.90 -33.97
CA GLY A 407 -17.63 -18.58 -34.59
C GLY A 407 -16.26 -17.90 -34.54
N MET A 408 -16.25 -16.66 -35.02
CA MET A 408 -15.09 -15.80 -35.08
C MET A 408 -15.46 -14.40 -34.60
N ILE A 409 -14.56 -13.79 -33.83
CA ILE A 409 -14.66 -12.43 -33.33
C ILE A 409 -13.56 -11.64 -34.06
N ALA A 410 -13.97 -10.67 -34.87
CA ALA A 410 -13.07 -9.73 -35.53
C ALA A 410 -12.73 -8.61 -34.54
N LEU A 411 -11.45 -8.47 -34.19
CA LEU A 411 -10.93 -7.48 -33.27
C LEU A 411 -10.38 -6.28 -34.05
N PRO A 412 -10.51 -5.04 -33.53
CA PRO A 412 -9.93 -3.86 -34.17
C PRO A 412 -8.40 -3.97 -34.23
N GLU A 413 -7.81 -3.42 -35.29
CA GLU A 413 -6.36 -3.35 -35.43
C GLU A 413 -5.84 -2.03 -34.84
N TYR A 414 -4.79 -2.11 -34.04
CA TYR A 414 -4.14 -0.97 -33.41
C TYR A 414 -2.64 -0.99 -33.73
N ASP A 415 -2.09 0.16 -34.11
CA ASP A 415 -0.66 0.35 -34.45
C ASP A 415 0.17 0.86 -33.26
N ASP A 416 -0.47 1.02 -32.09
CA ASP A 416 0.17 1.47 -30.85
C ASP A 416 0.90 0.34 -30.09
N TYR A 417 0.70 -0.92 -30.54
CA TYR A 417 1.17 -2.16 -29.93
C TYR A 417 0.78 -2.35 -28.46
N LYS A 418 -0.23 -1.63 -27.96
CA LYS A 418 -0.73 -1.76 -26.59
C LYS A 418 -1.79 -2.86 -26.51
N SER A 419 -2.13 -3.22 -25.26
CA SER A 419 -3.26 -4.09 -25.02
C SER A 419 -4.52 -3.25 -25.02
N HIS A 420 -5.50 -3.64 -25.82
CA HIS A 420 -6.82 -3.03 -25.86
C HIS A 420 -7.87 -3.98 -25.32
N THR A 421 -9.02 -3.43 -24.99
CA THR A 421 -10.17 -4.14 -24.44
C THR A 421 -11.41 -3.85 -25.25
N VAL A 422 -12.19 -4.89 -25.54
CA VAL A 422 -13.40 -4.81 -26.34
C VAL A 422 -14.54 -5.60 -25.69
N GLU A 423 -15.77 -5.13 -25.85
CA GLU A 423 -16.97 -5.93 -25.53
C GLU A 423 -17.55 -6.54 -26.80
N PHE A 424 -18.03 -7.78 -26.69
CA PHE A 424 -18.76 -8.46 -27.75
C PHE A 424 -19.87 -9.36 -27.19
N GLY A 425 -20.90 -9.61 -28.00
CA GLY A 425 -22.08 -10.36 -27.59
C GLY A 425 -22.22 -11.68 -28.34
N LEU A 426 -22.64 -12.74 -27.65
CA LEU A 426 -23.01 -14.03 -28.25
C LEU A 426 -24.51 -14.28 -28.10
N GLU A 427 -25.04 -15.12 -29.00
CA GLU A 427 -26.44 -15.54 -28.98
C GLU A 427 -26.79 -16.28 -27.69
N PRO A 428 -28.06 -16.21 -27.24
CA PRO A 428 -28.51 -16.95 -26.07
C PRO A 428 -28.27 -18.46 -26.19
N LEU A 429 -28.04 -19.11 -25.04
CA LEU A 429 -27.90 -20.55 -24.93
C LEU A 429 -29.02 -21.16 -24.09
N ASP A 430 -29.26 -22.46 -24.28
CA ASP A 430 -30.14 -23.23 -23.42
C ASP A 430 -29.50 -23.47 -22.03
N ILE A 431 -30.33 -23.82 -21.05
CA ILE A 431 -29.88 -24.16 -19.70
C ILE A 431 -28.82 -25.27 -19.74
N GLY A 432 -27.72 -25.09 -18.99
CA GLY A 432 -26.65 -26.07 -18.85
C GLY A 432 -25.28 -25.48 -18.49
N ARG A 433 -24.26 -26.34 -18.46
CA ARG A 433 -22.86 -25.94 -18.27
C ARG A 433 -22.13 -25.89 -19.61
N TYR A 434 -21.29 -24.88 -19.79
CA TYR A 434 -20.59 -24.60 -21.04
C TYR A 434 -19.10 -24.36 -20.82
N LEU A 435 -18.29 -24.89 -21.74
CA LEU A 435 -16.88 -24.54 -21.92
C LEU A 435 -16.73 -23.78 -23.24
N MET A 436 -16.36 -22.51 -23.16
CA MET A 436 -15.95 -21.72 -24.31
C MET A 436 -14.44 -21.87 -24.50
N VAL A 437 -14.03 -22.50 -25.60
CA VAL A 437 -12.62 -22.58 -26.01
C VAL A 437 -12.36 -21.48 -27.02
N ILE A 438 -11.33 -20.66 -26.81
CA ILE A 438 -11.01 -19.51 -27.67
C ILE A 438 -9.53 -19.51 -28.06
N SER A 439 -9.25 -19.21 -29.33
CA SER A 439 -7.92 -19.34 -29.95
C SER A 439 -7.69 -18.28 -31.01
N ASP A 440 -6.44 -17.84 -31.21
CA ASP A 440 -6.03 -17.02 -32.36
C ASP A 440 -5.79 -17.85 -33.64
N ASP A 441 -6.08 -19.15 -33.58
CA ASP A 441 -6.05 -20.09 -34.70
C ASP A 441 -7.35 -20.90 -34.80
N ALA A 442 -7.93 -20.94 -36.00
CA ALA A 442 -9.20 -21.60 -36.30
C ALA A 442 -9.17 -23.14 -36.14
N LYS A 443 -8.00 -23.78 -36.14
CA LYS A 443 -7.88 -25.24 -35.98
C LYS A 443 -7.75 -25.65 -34.52
N PHE A 444 -7.57 -24.68 -33.61
CA PHE A 444 -7.34 -24.91 -32.18
C PHE A 444 -6.19 -25.89 -31.97
N ASP A 445 -5.10 -25.74 -32.73
CA ASP A 445 -3.95 -26.62 -32.65
C ASP A 445 -2.82 -26.05 -31.77
N ASN A 446 -1.93 -26.94 -31.32
CA ASN A 446 -0.74 -26.58 -30.56
C ASN A 446 0.43 -26.20 -31.49
N SER A 447 0.17 -25.53 -32.61
CA SER A 447 1.23 -25.13 -33.53
C SER A 447 2.12 -24.03 -32.95
N LYS A 448 3.19 -23.70 -33.67
CA LYS A 448 4.03 -22.56 -33.30
C LYS A 448 3.25 -21.28 -33.56
N ASN A 449 3.37 -20.34 -32.64
CA ASN A 449 2.78 -19.00 -32.69
C ASN A 449 1.26 -18.92 -32.49
N THR A 450 0.69 -19.83 -31.68
CA THR A 450 -0.73 -19.80 -31.28
C THR A 450 -0.91 -19.73 -29.76
N GLY A 451 -2.05 -19.17 -29.34
CA GLY A 451 -2.53 -19.13 -27.97
C GLY A 451 -3.96 -19.68 -27.88
N THR A 452 -4.26 -20.45 -26.84
CA THR A 452 -5.60 -20.99 -26.60
C THR A 452 -5.97 -20.88 -25.13
N HIS A 453 -7.16 -20.37 -24.87
CA HIS A 453 -7.76 -20.21 -23.54
C HIS A 453 -9.09 -20.96 -23.48
N PHE A 454 -9.59 -21.21 -22.28
CA PHE A 454 -10.97 -21.63 -22.07
C PHE A 454 -11.64 -20.84 -20.94
N LEU A 455 -12.94 -20.66 -21.06
CA LEU A 455 -13.80 -20.07 -20.04
C LEU A 455 -14.94 -21.05 -19.74
N GLU A 456 -15.17 -21.37 -18.48
CA GLU A 456 -16.30 -22.19 -18.05
C GLU A 456 -17.37 -21.31 -17.44
N PHE A 457 -18.63 -21.47 -17.85
CA PHE A 457 -19.79 -20.76 -17.28
C PHE A 457 -21.03 -21.64 -17.30
N GLN A 458 -22.09 -21.19 -16.65
CA GLN A 458 -23.39 -21.86 -16.62
C GLN A 458 -24.49 -20.96 -17.19
N VAL A 459 -25.58 -21.55 -17.65
CA VAL A 459 -26.79 -20.84 -18.09
C VAL A 459 -27.93 -21.36 -17.24
N SER A 460 -28.54 -20.50 -16.40
CA SER A 460 -29.53 -20.91 -15.39
C SER A 460 -30.33 -19.72 -14.88
N ASN A 461 -31.59 -19.97 -14.52
CA ASN A 461 -32.47 -19.00 -13.84
C ASN A 461 -32.33 -19.03 -12.31
N LEU A 462 -31.54 -19.96 -11.75
CA LEU A 462 -31.40 -20.10 -10.30
C LEU A 462 -30.39 -19.10 -9.74
N GLY A 463 -30.86 -18.24 -8.83
CA GLY A 463 -30.07 -17.38 -7.95
C GLY A 463 -29.86 -18.05 -6.60
N ILE A 464 -28.61 -18.14 -6.13
CA ILE A 464 -28.28 -18.88 -4.90
C ILE A 464 -27.43 -18.02 -3.98
N TRP A 465 -27.79 -17.98 -2.71
CA TRP A 465 -26.96 -17.41 -1.64
C TRP A 465 -26.70 -18.44 -0.55
N SER A 466 -25.48 -18.44 -0.03
CA SER A 466 -25.18 -19.12 1.24
C SER A 466 -25.24 -18.10 2.37
N ARG A 467 -26.06 -18.36 3.38
CA ARG A 467 -26.24 -17.50 4.55
C ARG A 467 -25.68 -18.21 5.78
N ARG A 468 -24.76 -17.56 6.48
CA ARG A 468 -24.22 -18.06 7.75
C ARG A 468 -24.94 -17.41 8.92
N THR A 469 -25.34 -18.24 9.87
CA THR A 469 -25.98 -17.83 11.12
C THR A 469 -25.00 -17.89 12.30
N PHE A 470 -25.33 -17.25 13.43
CA PHE A 470 -24.52 -17.28 14.65
C PHE A 470 -24.40 -18.67 15.27
N GLU A 471 -25.36 -19.55 15.03
CA GLU A 471 -25.31 -20.96 15.46
C GLU A 471 -24.32 -21.80 14.63
N GLY A 472 -23.66 -21.21 13.63
CA GLY A 472 -22.75 -21.89 12.72
C GLY A 472 -23.46 -22.71 11.63
N MET A 473 -24.79 -22.65 11.56
CA MET A 473 -25.56 -23.24 10.47
C MET A 473 -25.41 -22.39 9.21
N THR A 474 -25.20 -23.07 8.08
CA THR A 474 -25.26 -22.46 6.75
C THR A 474 -26.62 -22.79 6.15
N SER A 475 -27.51 -21.81 6.03
CA SER A 475 -28.71 -21.95 5.21
C SER A 475 -28.43 -21.49 3.79
N ILE A 476 -29.23 -21.95 2.84
CA ILE A 476 -29.19 -21.53 1.45
C ILE A 476 -30.49 -20.83 1.12
N VAL A 477 -30.40 -19.75 0.35
CA VAL A 477 -31.56 -19.01 -0.16
C VAL A 477 -31.57 -19.15 -1.68
N ILE A 478 -32.69 -19.61 -2.22
CA ILE A 478 -32.90 -19.83 -3.65
C ILE A 478 -33.92 -18.84 -4.17
N THR A 479 -33.56 -18.12 -5.21
CA THR A 479 -34.41 -17.14 -5.88
C THR A 479 -34.39 -17.33 -7.39
N ASP A 480 -35.36 -16.73 -8.07
CA ASP A 480 -35.26 -16.45 -9.48
C ASP A 480 -34.19 -15.36 -9.70
N ARG A 481 -33.28 -15.60 -10.64
CA ARG A 481 -32.09 -14.76 -10.86
C ARG A 481 -32.39 -13.42 -11.53
N ILE A 482 -33.50 -13.34 -12.27
CA ILE A 482 -33.92 -12.13 -12.99
C ILE A 482 -34.77 -11.26 -12.07
N THR A 483 -35.74 -11.87 -11.39
CA THR A 483 -36.79 -11.16 -10.64
C THR A 483 -36.51 -11.04 -9.14
N GLY A 484 -35.67 -11.92 -8.58
CA GLY A 484 -35.39 -11.98 -7.15
C GLY A 484 -36.46 -12.68 -6.30
N GLN A 485 -37.52 -13.23 -6.92
CA GLN A 485 -38.59 -13.93 -6.21
C GLN A 485 -38.06 -15.23 -5.56
N PRO A 486 -38.44 -15.56 -4.32
CA PRO A 486 -38.09 -16.85 -3.72
C PRO A 486 -38.68 -18.02 -4.52
N LEU A 487 -37.93 -19.12 -4.63
CA LEU A 487 -38.35 -20.31 -5.38
C LEU A 487 -38.60 -21.50 -4.45
N GLU A 488 -39.84 -21.97 -4.41
CA GLU A 488 -40.25 -23.22 -3.73
C GLU A 488 -39.97 -24.45 -4.60
N GLY A 489 -39.66 -25.59 -3.96
CA GLY A 489 -39.59 -26.87 -4.64
C GLY A 489 -38.30 -27.11 -5.44
N VAL A 490 -37.22 -26.42 -5.08
CA VAL A 490 -35.88 -26.65 -5.65
C VAL A 490 -35.16 -27.70 -4.83
N ASP A 491 -34.75 -28.80 -5.46
CA ASP A 491 -34.04 -29.89 -4.81
C ASP A 491 -32.53 -29.59 -4.75
N ALA A 492 -31.96 -29.54 -3.56
CA ALA A 492 -30.54 -29.33 -3.32
C ALA A 492 -29.87 -30.63 -2.88
N HIS A 493 -28.80 -30.98 -3.57
CA HIS A 493 -28.05 -32.22 -3.35
C HIS A 493 -26.63 -31.92 -2.88
N PHE A 494 -26.27 -32.44 -1.71
CA PHE A 494 -24.97 -32.20 -1.07
C PHE A 494 -24.16 -33.48 -1.03
N SER A 495 -22.94 -33.44 -1.55
CA SER A 495 -22.01 -34.57 -1.57
C SER A 495 -20.77 -34.30 -0.74
N VAL A 496 -20.28 -35.33 -0.05
CA VAL A 496 -19.03 -35.31 0.72
C VAL A 496 -17.98 -36.14 -0.01
N TYR A 497 -16.73 -35.69 0.00
CA TYR A 497 -15.64 -36.43 -0.60
C TYR A 497 -15.22 -37.62 0.28
N ASP A 498 -15.32 -38.81 -0.27
CA ASP A 498 -14.84 -40.05 0.33
C ASP A 498 -13.43 -40.37 -0.18
N ARG A 499 -12.48 -40.46 0.77
CA ARG A 499 -11.08 -40.74 0.48
C ARG A 499 -10.83 -42.21 0.10
N GLU A 500 -11.67 -43.13 0.54
CA GLU A 500 -11.51 -44.56 0.25
C GLU A 500 -11.95 -44.88 -1.18
N SER A 501 -13.11 -44.36 -1.59
CA SER A 501 -13.61 -44.51 -2.97
C SER A 501 -13.02 -43.49 -3.94
N ASN A 502 -12.34 -42.45 -3.45
CA ASN A 502 -11.83 -41.32 -4.23
C ASN A 502 -12.94 -40.65 -5.07
N SER A 503 -14.14 -40.56 -4.51
CA SER A 503 -15.34 -40.01 -5.17
C SER A 503 -16.13 -39.10 -4.25
N TRP A 504 -16.96 -38.23 -4.84
CA TRP A 504 -17.97 -37.48 -4.11
C TRP A 504 -19.20 -38.37 -3.95
N ASN A 505 -19.62 -38.62 -2.71
CA ASN A 505 -20.78 -39.43 -2.39
C ASN A 505 -21.91 -38.54 -1.89
N LEU A 506 -23.12 -38.73 -2.40
CA LEU A 506 -24.31 -37.99 -1.95
C LEU A 506 -24.51 -38.23 -0.45
N SER A 507 -24.59 -37.15 0.30
CA SER A 507 -24.74 -37.14 1.76
C SER A 507 -26.17 -36.75 2.15
N VAL A 508 -26.69 -35.65 1.61
CA VAL A 508 -27.98 -35.06 2.01
C VAL A 508 -28.69 -34.52 0.77
N THR A 509 -30.01 -34.66 0.72
CA THR A 509 -30.88 -33.97 -0.24
C THR A 509 -31.96 -33.24 0.56
N GLU A 510 -32.17 -31.96 0.27
CA GLU A 510 -33.22 -31.13 0.88
C GLU A 510 -33.94 -30.35 -0.21
N THR A 511 -35.17 -29.89 0.05
CA THR A 511 -35.97 -29.11 -0.89
C THR A 511 -36.26 -27.72 -0.33
N SER A 512 -36.27 -26.69 -1.17
CA SER A 512 -36.61 -25.33 -0.74
C SER A 512 -38.06 -25.19 -0.32
N ASP A 513 -38.29 -24.44 0.75
CA ASP A 513 -39.62 -24.07 1.23
C ASP A 513 -40.26 -22.95 0.38
N GLN A 514 -41.48 -22.55 0.75
CA GLN A 514 -42.25 -21.48 0.08
C GLN A 514 -41.51 -20.12 0.03
N ASP A 515 -40.57 -19.90 0.95
CA ASP A 515 -39.78 -18.68 1.08
C ASP A 515 -38.38 -18.84 0.46
N GLY A 516 -38.13 -19.96 -0.23
CA GLY A 516 -36.89 -20.26 -0.94
C GLY A 516 -35.73 -20.68 -0.04
N PHE A 517 -35.97 -21.00 1.24
CA PHE A 517 -34.91 -21.39 2.17
C PHE A 517 -34.66 -22.90 2.16
N ILE A 518 -33.38 -23.28 2.33
CA ILE A 518 -32.92 -24.64 2.59
C ILE A 518 -31.97 -24.58 3.79
N VAL A 519 -32.24 -25.37 4.83
CA VAL A 519 -31.36 -25.47 6.03
C VAL A 519 -30.86 -26.92 6.13
N PRO A 520 -29.76 -27.27 5.42
CA PRO A 520 -29.32 -28.65 5.35
C PRO A 520 -28.55 -29.06 6.61
N ASP A 521 -28.83 -30.26 7.13
CA ASP A 521 -28.06 -30.86 8.22
C ASP A 521 -26.76 -31.49 7.69
N LEU A 522 -25.75 -30.65 7.44
CA LEU A 522 -24.49 -31.08 6.84
C LEU A 522 -23.44 -31.48 7.89
N PRO A 523 -22.67 -32.55 7.64
CA PRO A 523 -21.50 -32.89 8.46
C PRO A 523 -20.53 -31.71 8.63
N LYS A 524 -20.24 -31.36 9.89
CA LYS A 524 -19.36 -30.24 10.26
C LYS A 524 -17.89 -30.57 10.01
N ASN A 525 -17.08 -29.53 9.79
CA ASN A 525 -15.65 -29.55 9.51
C ASN A 525 -15.27 -30.36 8.26
N VAL A 526 -16.19 -30.50 7.30
CA VAL A 526 -15.98 -31.14 6.00
C VAL A 526 -16.47 -30.20 4.88
N SER A 527 -15.89 -30.36 3.70
CA SER A 527 -16.24 -29.61 2.50
C SER A 527 -17.29 -30.37 1.69
N HIS A 528 -18.36 -29.69 1.30
CA HIS A 528 -19.51 -30.24 0.60
C HIS A 528 -19.60 -29.66 -0.81
N LYS A 529 -19.76 -30.52 -1.82
CA LYS A 529 -20.11 -30.10 -3.17
C LYS A 529 -21.62 -30.10 -3.32
N ALA A 530 -22.20 -29.05 -3.92
CA ALA A 530 -23.65 -28.90 -4.04
C ALA A 530 -24.10 -28.68 -5.48
N TYR A 531 -25.27 -29.23 -5.83
CA TYR A 531 -26.04 -28.83 -7.02
C TYR A 531 -27.53 -28.73 -6.68
N PHE A 532 -28.26 -27.97 -7.49
CA PHE A 532 -29.65 -27.57 -7.29
C PHE A 532 -30.44 -27.89 -8.55
N GLU A 533 -31.56 -28.57 -8.42
CA GLU A 533 -32.41 -28.99 -9.52
C GLU A 533 -33.81 -28.41 -9.35
N HIS A 534 -34.29 -27.74 -10.40
CA HIS A 534 -35.67 -27.25 -10.47
C HIS A 534 -36.20 -27.47 -11.89
N LYS A 535 -37.09 -28.46 -12.04
CA LYS A 535 -37.64 -28.89 -13.34
C LYS A 535 -36.53 -29.35 -14.30
N ASN A 536 -36.16 -28.53 -15.28
CA ASN A 536 -35.09 -28.82 -16.26
C ASN A 536 -33.84 -27.96 -16.02
N ASP A 537 -33.84 -27.11 -14.98
CA ASP A 537 -32.70 -26.28 -14.61
C ASP A 537 -31.87 -26.96 -13.55
N ILE A 538 -30.59 -27.23 -13.86
CA ILE A 538 -29.65 -27.82 -12.93
C ILE A 538 -28.48 -26.85 -12.75
N PHE A 539 -28.40 -26.25 -11.57
CA PHE A 539 -27.33 -25.35 -11.19
C PHE A 539 -26.32 -26.07 -10.29
N TYR A 540 -25.06 -26.03 -10.65
CA TYR A 540 -24.00 -26.60 -9.81
C TYR A 540 -23.20 -25.48 -9.16
N LEU A 541 -22.93 -25.60 -7.85
CA LEU A 541 -22.11 -24.63 -7.15
C LEU A 541 -20.63 -24.87 -7.47
N ASP A 542 -19.92 -23.81 -7.86
CA ASP A 542 -18.49 -23.90 -8.16
C ASP A 542 -17.63 -23.97 -6.89
N ASP A 543 -18.06 -23.27 -5.84
CA ASP A 543 -17.38 -23.26 -4.55
C ASP A 543 -17.99 -24.33 -3.64
N ASN A 544 -17.14 -25.05 -2.92
CA ASN A 544 -17.63 -26.01 -1.94
C ASN A 544 -18.16 -25.28 -0.69
N ILE A 545 -19.26 -25.78 -0.13
CA ILE A 545 -19.82 -25.31 1.13
C ILE A 545 -19.02 -25.96 2.27
N SER A 546 -18.43 -25.15 3.14
CA SER A 546 -17.75 -25.66 4.33
C SER A 546 -18.52 -25.21 5.56
N VAL A 547 -19.06 -26.18 6.31
CA VAL A 547 -19.74 -25.92 7.58
C VAL A 547 -18.73 -26.13 8.69
N TYR A 548 -18.37 -25.08 9.42
CA TYR A 548 -17.44 -25.18 10.53
C TYR A 548 -18.19 -25.31 11.85
N GLU A 549 -17.61 -26.04 12.79
CA GLU A 549 -18.08 -26.00 14.17
C GLU A 549 -17.78 -24.61 14.75
N ASN A 550 -18.83 -23.84 15.03
CA ASN A 550 -18.66 -22.52 15.61
C ASN A 550 -18.17 -22.72 17.06
N ARG A 551 -16.86 -22.52 17.29
CA ARG A 551 -16.30 -22.46 18.65
C ARG A 551 -16.51 -21.07 19.25
N TYR A 552 -17.75 -20.58 19.21
CA TYR A 552 -18.18 -19.64 20.23
C TYR A 552 -18.27 -20.47 21.51
N GLN A 553 -17.15 -20.60 22.21
CA GLN A 553 -17.25 -20.89 23.62
C GLN A 553 -17.94 -19.69 24.23
N ASP A 554 -19.07 -19.90 24.90
CA ASP A 554 -19.66 -18.96 25.85
C ASP A 554 -18.55 -18.58 26.84
N ARG A 555 -17.76 -17.57 26.49
CA ARG A 555 -16.69 -17.08 27.35
C ARG A 555 -17.38 -16.18 28.34
N THR A 556 -17.98 -16.80 29.34
CA THR A 556 -18.24 -16.14 30.60
C THR A 556 -16.93 -16.14 31.38
N TYR A 557 -16.50 -14.96 31.82
CA TYR A 557 -15.26 -14.81 32.58
C TYR A 557 -15.38 -13.64 33.54
N ASN A 558 -14.66 -13.72 34.65
CA ASN A 558 -14.44 -12.57 35.49
C ASN A 558 -13.25 -11.79 34.94
N GLU A 559 -13.30 -10.47 34.96
CA GLU A 559 -12.16 -9.64 34.60
C GLU A 559 -12.09 -8.43 35.52
N VAL A 560 -10.86 -8.05 35.85
CA VAL A 560 -10.55 -6.81 36.56
C VAL A 560 -10.19 -5.73 35.55
N THR A 561 -11.00 -4.67 35.50
CA THR A 561 -10.56 -3.40 34.88
C THR A 561 -9.73 -2.63 35.90
N PHE A 562 -8.52 -2.23 35.51
CA PHE A 562 -7.61 -1.46 36.35
C PHE A 562 -7.61 0.03 36.02
N PHE A 563 -7.57 0.85 37.06
CA PHE A 563 -7.38 2.30 37.00
C PHE A 563 -6.18 2.65 37.87
N THR A 564 -5.02 2.90 37.25
CA THR A 564 -3.82 3.36 37.96
C THR A 564 -3.85 4.87 38.14
N ASP A 565 -3.13 5.41 39.14
CA ASP A 565 -3.07 6.87 39.36
C ASP A 565 -2.30 7.58 38.24
N ARG A 566 -1.31 6.90 37.65
CA ARG A 566 -0.49 7.36 36.52
C ARG A 566 0.12 6.18 35.77
N SER A 567 0.78 6.46 34.64
CA SER A 567 1.41 5.44 33.80
C SER A 567 2.89 5.17 34.11
N ILE A 568 3.59 6.07 34.80
CA ILE A 568 5.05 5.99 35.04
C ILE A 568 5.46 6.26 36.50
N TYR A 569 6.37 5.44 37.02
CA TYR A 569 6.85 5.44 38.41
C TYR A 569 8.38 5.34 38.45
N ARG A 570 8.99 5.73 39.57
CA ARG A 570 10.40 5.42 39.87
C ARG A 570 10.51 4.17 40.74
N PRO A 571 11.66 3.48 40.73
CA PRO A 571 11.96 2.44 41.71
C PRO A 571 11.66 2.91 43.15
N GLY A 572 11.02 2.06 43.95
CA GLY A 572 10.58 2.37 45.32
C GLY A 572 9.32 3.22 45.45
N GLN A 573 8.79 3.81 44.37
CA GLN A 573 7.53 4.54 44.43
C GLN A 573 6.33 3.62 44.62
N THR A 574 5.29 4.14 45.26
CA THR A 574 4.02 3.44 45.41
C THR A 574 3.21 3.56 44.12
N ILE A 575 2.80 2.42 43.58
CA ILE A 575 1.88 2.27 42.45
C ILE A 575 0.47 2.14 43.04
N HIS A 576 -0.37 3.16 42.86
CA HIS A 576 -1.76 3.08 43.32
C HIS A 576 -2.65 2.57 42.19
N PHE A 577 -3.60 1.71 42.55
CA PHE A 577 -4.58 1.26 41.58
C PHE A 577 -5.94 1.03 42.25
N LYS A 578 -6.98 1.19 41.44
CA LYS A 578 -8.33 0.72 41.72
C LYS A 578 -8.68 -0.36 40.70
N GLY A 579 -9.19 -1.48 41.17
CA GLY A 579 -9.71 -2.56 40.35
C GLY A 579 -11.23 -2.60 40.41
N LEU A 580 -11.89 -2.81 39.27
CA LEU A 580 -13.31 -3.14 39.17
C LEU A 580 -13.42 -4.58 38.70
N LEU A 581 -13.90 -5.47 39.56
CA LEU A 581 -14.16 -6.87 39.23
C LEU A 581 -15.59 -7.01 38.70
N ALA A 582 -15.70 -7.36 37.42
CA ALA A 582 -16.97 -7.64 36.77
C ALA A 582 -16.95 -9.04 36.15
N HIS A 583 -18.12 -9.66 36.13
CA HIS A 583 -18.38 -10.86 35.35
C HIS A 583 -18.90 -10.43 34.00
N PHE A 584 -18.15 -10.80 32.96
CA PHE A 584 -18.50 -10.55 31.57
C PHE A 584 -19.15 -11.79 31.00
N ASP A 585 -20.27 -11.54 30.34
CA ASP A 585 -20.99 -12.47 29.49
C ASP A 585 -21.17 -11.76 28.15
N GLN A 586 -21.01 -12.48 27.04
CA GLN A 586 -21.10 -11.88 25.71
C GLN A 586 -22.51 -11.39 25.40
N ASP A 587 -23.51 -11.96 26.05
CA ASP A 587 -24.93 -11.73 25.73
C ASP A 587 -25.65 -10.86 26.77
N HIS A 588 -24.98 -10.50 27.87
CA HIS A 588 -25.58 -9.76 28.98
C HIS A 588 -24.73 -8.58 29.43
N ILE A 589 -25.39 -7.61 30.09
CA ILE A 589 -24.70 -6.50 30.75
C ILE A 589 -23.74 -7.07 31.80
N PRO A 590 -22.46 -6.67 31.82
CA PRO A 590 -21.51 -7.12 32.82
C PRO A 590 -22.03 -6.87 34.24
N SER A 591 -21.88 -7.88 35.11
CA SER A 591 -22.36 -7.79 36.49
C SER A 591 -21.21 -7.64 37.47
N ILE A 592 -21.30 -6.63 38.34
CA ILE A 592 -20.29 -6.42 39.38
C ILE A 592 -20.23 -7.59 40.36
N GLN A 593 -19.03 -8.01 40.73
CA GLN A 593 -18.82 -9.12 41.65
C GLN A 593 -18.53 -8.59 43.05
N LYS A 594 -19.47 -8.74 43.98
CA LYS A 594 -19.39 -8.22 45.36
C LYS A 594 -18.81 -9.25 46.32
N ASP A 595 -18.05 -8.78 47.30
CA ASP A 595 -17.48 -9.59 48.38
C ASP A 595 -16.68 -10.81 47.85
N GLN A 596 -16.09 -10.68 46.65
CA GLN A 596 -15.28 -11.72 46.02
C GLN A 596 -13.80 -11.47 46.28
N GLY A 597 -13.07 -12.56 46.59
CA GLY A 597 -11.62 -12.52 46.73
C GLY A 597 -10.94 -12.44 45.35
N VAL A 598 -9.94 -11.58 45.23
CA VAL A 598 -9.16 -11.35 44.01
C VAL A 598 -7.68 -11.26 44.37
N THR A 599 -6.81 -11.92 43.60
CA THR A 599 -5.35 -11.81 43.80
C THR A 599 -4.75 -11.00 42.67
N ILE A 600 -4.07 -9.91 43.02
CA ILE A 600 -3.32 -9.10 42.05
C ILE A 600 -1.85 -9.42 42.20
N ARG A 601 -1.18 -9.63 41.06
CA ARG A 601 0.26 -9.85 40.97
C ARG A 601 0.91 -8.72 40.17
N LEU A 602 2.10 -8.32 40.61
CA LEU A 602 2.98 -7.42 39.88
C LEU A 602 4.06 -8.26 39.20
N PHE A 603 4.20 -8.08 37.89
CA PHE A 603 5.25 -8.67 37.06
C PHE A 603 6.26 -7.61 36.63
N ASP A 604 7.55 -7.93 36.73
CA ASP A 604 8.64 -7.05 36.30
C ASP A 604 8.80 -6.98 34.76
N ALA A 605 9.80 -6.24 34.28
CA ALA A 605 10.08 -6.06 32.86
C ALA A 605 10.45 -7.35 32.11
N ASN A 606 10.85 -8.42 32.81
CA ASN A 606 11.13 -9.73 32.24
C ASN A 606 9.93 -10.69 32.31
N GLY A 607 8.80 -10.23 32.84
CA GLY A 607 7.61 -11.06 33.07
C GLY A 607 7.73 -11.98 34.28
N GLN A 608 8.62 -11.69 35.24
CA GLN A 608 8.74 -12.43 36.50
C GLN A 608 7.83 -11.82 37.58
N GLU A 609 7.15 -12.66 38.34
CA GLU A 609 6.33 -12.23 39.47
C GLU A 609 7.23 -11.70 40.60
N VAL A 610 7.02 -10.46 41.02
CA VAL A 610 7.83 -9.80 42.06
C VAL A 610 7.05 -9.52 43.35
N ALA A 611 5.71 -9.46 43.28
CA ALA A 611 4.85 -9.31 44.44
C ALA A 611 3.42 -9.76 44.13
N ASP A 612 2.69 -10.26 45.13
CA ASP A 612 1.26 -10.51 45.08
C ASP A 612 0.53 -9.92 46.29
N LYS A 613 -0.74 -9.56 46.11
CA LYS A 613 -1.63 -9.12 47.20
C LYS A 613 -3.05 -9.61 46.95
N LYS A 614 -3.73 -10.00 48.03
CA LYS A 614 -5.13 -10.43 48.02
C LYS A 614 -6.04 -9.28 48.46
N PHE A 615 -7.12 -9.10 47.74
CA PHE A 615 -8.15 -8.09 48.02
C PHE A 615 -9.53 -8.74 48.05
N THR A 616 -10.51 -8.01 48.55
CA THR A 616 -11.92 -8.38 48.49
C THR A 616 -12.69 -7.20 47.91
N SER A 617 -13.51 -7.45 46.90
CA SER A 617 -14.32 -6.43 46.26
C SER A 617 -15.43 -5.93 47.20
N ASN A 618 -15.75 -4.64 47.12
CA ASN A 618 -16.79 -4.00 47.94
C ASN A 618 -18.19 -4.15 47.32
N ALA A 619 -19.18 -3.44 47.88
CA ALA A 619 -20.57 -3.45 47.39
C ALA A 619 -20.76 -2.94 45.94
N PHE A 620 -19.77 -2.24 45.37
CA PHE A 620 -19.71 -1.76 43.99
C PHE A 620 -18.83 -2.65 43.09
N GLY A 621 -18.33 -3.78 43.61
CA GLY A 621 -17.42 -4.67 42.88
C GLY A 621 -16.00 -4.13 42.74
N THR A 622 -15.66 -3.04 43.43
CA THR A 622 -14.33 -2.42 43.35
C THR A 622 -13.49 -2.75 44.56
N PHE A 623 -12.19 -2.66 44.39
CA PHE A 623 -11.19 -2.72 45.45
C PHE A 623 -10.05 -1.77 45.08
N HIS A 624 -9.28 -1.35 46.06
CA HIS A 624 -8.11 -0.52 45.82
C HIS A 624 -6.92 -1.09 46.56
N GLY A 625 -5.74 -0.83 46.02
CA GLY A 625 -4.52 -1.35 46.57
C GLY A 625 -3.33 -0.54 46.10
N TYR A 626 -2.18 -1.00 46.53
CA TYR A 626 -0.93 -0.46 46.07
C TYR A 626 0.16 -1.53 46.03
N PHE A 627 1.11 -1.36 45.14
CA PHE A 627 2.40 -2.07 45.17
C PHE A 627 3.52 -1.05 45.33
N THR A 628 4.65 -1.49 45.86
CA THR A 628 5.88 -0.70 45.79
C THR A 628 6.62 -1.14 44.54
N ALA A 629 6.95 -0.22 43.65
CA ALA A 629 7.78 -0.50 42.49
C ALA A 629 9.12 -1.09 42.96
N PRO A 630 9.60 -2.22 42.41
CA PRO A 630 10.83 -2.85 42.83
C PRO A 630 12.02 -1.85 42.79
N GLU A 631 12.85 -1.85 43.85
CA GLU A 631 14.06 -1.02 43.92
C GLU A 631 15.26 -1.63 43.17
N GLY A 632 15.20 -2.92 42.83
CA GLY A 632 16.23 -3.64 42.08
C GLY A 632 15.62 -4.54 41.00
N GLY A 633 16.41 -4.83 39.96
CA GLY A 633 15.95 -5.53 38.75
C GLY A 633 16.11 -4.66 37.51
N LEU A 634 15.56 -5.12 36.39
CA LEU A 634 15.54 -4.35 35.14
C LEU A 634 14.38 -3.34 35.17
N ASN A 635 14.68 -2.07 34.92
CA ASN A 635 13.67 -1.04 34.68
C ASN A 635 12.92 -1.29 33.37
N GLY A 636 11.75 -0.67 33.24
CA GLY A 636 10.93 -0.76 32.05
C GLY A 636 9.51 -1.20 32.36
N SER A 637 8.91 -1.90 31.41
CA SER A 637 7.47 -2.08 31.39
C SER A 637 7.02 -3.22 32.28
N MET A 638 6.31 -2.87 33.35
CA MET A 638 5.78 -3.80 34.33
C MET A 638 4.27 -3.95 34.16
N THR A 639 3.73 -5.06 34.66
CA THR A 639 2.32 -5.40 34.48
C THR A 639 1.67 -5.79 35.80
N LEU A 640 0.54 -5.14 36.11
CA LEU A 640 -0.41 -5.62 37.12
C LEU A 640 -1.35 -6.63 36.46
N ARG A 641 -1.55 -7.80 37.05
CA ARG A 641 -2.43 -8.85 36.53
C ARG A 641 -3.30 -9.41 37.65
N ALA A 642 -4.58 -9.59 37.37
CA ALA A 642 -5.48 -10.34 38.25
C ALA A 642 -5.52 -11.82 37.84
N ASP A 643 -5.70 -12.71 38.82
CA ASP A 643 -5.86 -14.16 38.57
C ASP A 643 -7.13 -14.49 37.77
N GLU A 644 -8.17 -13.69 37.97
CA GLU A 644 -9.47 -13.78 37.32
C GLU A 644 -9.39 -13.40 35.84
N GLY A 645 -8.51 -12.46 35.49
CA GLY A 645 -8.38 -11.87 34.16
C GLY A 645 -8.24 -10.35 34.22
N GLY A 646 -7.69 -9.75 33.16
CA GLY A 646 -7.41 -8.31 33.08
C GLY A 646 -6.00 -7.93 33.53
N TYR A 647 -5.49 -6.84 32.97
CA TYR A 647 -4.16 -6.32 33.27
C TYR A 647 -4.07 -4.80 33.11
N ALA A 648 -3.11 -4.19 33.79
CA ALA A 648 -2.68 -2.83 33.54
C ALA A 648 -1.17 -2.79 33.32
N ARG A 649 -0.74 -2.03 32.32
CA ARG A 649 0.66 -1.83 32.00
C ARG A 649 1.13 -0.50 32.59
N ILE A 650 2.28 -0.53 33.25
CA ILE A 650 2.94 0.65 33.81
C ILE A 650 4.41 0.67 33.39
N GLN A 651 5.05 1.82 33.47
CA GLN A 651 6.49 1.96 33.30
C GLN A 651 7.17 2.28 34.63
N VAL A 652 8.29 1.62 34.92
CA VAL A 652 9.14 1.93 36.07
C VAL A 652 10.52 2.32 35.56
N GLU A 653 10.87 3.60 35.73
CA GLU A 653 12.09 4.19 35.16
C GLU A 653 12.75 5.17 36.12
N GLU A 654 14.06 5.36 35.99
CA GLU A 654 14.79 6.43 36.66
C GLU A 654 14.70 7.72 35.82
N TYR A 655 13.75 8.60 36.16
CA TYR A 655 13.54 9.87 35.44
C TYR A 655 13.60 11.08 36.36
N LYS A 656 13.99 12.25 35.84
CA LYS A 656 13.74 13.55 36.49
C LYS A 656 12.45 14.13 35.91
N ARG A 657 11.59 14.74 36.76
CA ARG A 657 10.38 15.40 36.27
C ARG A 657 10.78 16.64 35.45
N PRO A 658 10.23 16.80 34.24
CA PRO A 658 10.36 18.02 33.48
C PRO A 658 9.87 19.24 34.27
N THR A 659 10.60 20.34 34.20
CA THR A 659 10.21 21.60 34.84
C THR A 659 9.55 22.58 33.87
N PHE A 660 9.73 22.36 32.56
CA PHE A 660 9.16 23.17 31.48
C PHE A 660 8.84 22.33 30.23
N GLU A 661 8.15 22.94 29.26
CA GLU A 661 7.78 22.37 27.98
C GLU A 661 8.00 23.37 26.83
N VAL A 662 8.04 22.85 25.60
CA VAL A 662 8.14 23.64 24.37
C VAL A 662 6.78 23.58 23.65
N ASN A 663 6.17 24.74 23.45
CA ASN A 663 4.88 24.88 22.78
C ASN A 663 5.05 25.66 21.48
N PHE A 664 4.45 25.18 20.39
CA PHE A 664 4.45 25.88 19.10
C PHE A 664 3.17 26.68 18.93
N ASP A 665 3.27 27.84 18.28
CA ASP A 665 2.10 28.60 17.84
C ASP A 665 1.43 27.91 16.65
N THR A 666 0.12 28.11 16.50
CA THR A 666 -0.65 27.53 15.40
C THR A 666 -0.28 28.16 14.05
N ILE A 667 0.05 27.33 13.06
CA ILE A 667 0.41 27.77 11.71
C ILE A 667 -0.86 27.79 10.83
N ALA A 668 -1.57 28.91 10.83
CA ALA A 668 -2.87 29.09 10.16
C ALA A 668 -2.80 29.66 8.72
N GLY A 669 -1.69 29.46 8.02
CA GLY A 669 -1.50 29.95 6.64
C GLY A 669 -1.81 28.91 5.57
N THR A 670 -2.15 29.39 4.37
CA THR A 670 -2.03 28.63 3.14
C THR A 670 -0.57 28.70 2.70
N TYR A 671 0.11 27.57 2.66
CA TYR A 671 1.51 27.49 2.26
C TYR A 671 1.67 26.46 1.16
N GLN A 672 2.53 26.77 0.20
CA GLN A 672 2.95 25.86 -0.85
C GLN A 672 4.47 25.67 -0.78
N PRO A 673 4.99 24.55 -1.29
CA PRO A 673 6.42 24.34 -1.35
C PRO A 673 7.12 25.42 -2.20
N GLY A 674 8.22 25.95 -1.67
CA GLY A 674 8.90 27.15 -2.17
C GLY A 674 8.63 28.41 -1.34
N ASP A 675 7.59 28.40 -0.49
CA ASP A 675 7.29 29.50 0.43
C ASP A 675 8.31 29.58 1.59
N GLU A 676 8.48 30.79 2.12
CA GLU A 676 9.17 31.03 3.38
C GLU A 676 8.19 30.88 4.56
N ILE A 677 8.52 30.00 5.48
CA ILE A 677 7.71 29.68 6.66
C ILE A 677 8.30 30.39 7.85
N ARG A 678 7.45 31.13 8.57
CA ARG A 678 7.76 31.73 9.87
C ARG A 678 7.16 30.85 10.96
N MET A 679 7.99 30.35 11.87
CA MET A 679 7.56 29.56 13.01
C MET A 679 7.91 30.29 14.31
N SER A 680 7.00 30.21 15.27
CA SER A 680 7.14 30.78 16.60
C SER A 680 6.56 29.86 17.66
N GLY A 681 6.94 30.10 18.91
CA GLY A 681 6.44 29.34 20.04
C GLY A 681 6.96 29.88 21.36
N THR A 682 6.71 29.13 22.43
CA THR A 682 7.08 29.49 23.80
C THR A 682 7.70 28.32 24.55
N ILE A 683 8.67 28.62 25.41
CA ILE A 683 9.22 27.71 26.41
C ILE A 683 8.61 28.09 27.75
N MET A 684 7.75 27.25 28.28
CA MET A 684 6.94 27.57 29.45
C MET A 684 7.18 26.57 30.58
N ALA A 685 7.44 27.06 31.78
CA ALA A 685 7.45 26.25 32.98
C ALA A 685 6.06 25.65 33.22
N TYR A 686 5.96 24.44 33.80
CA TYR A 686 4.67 23.87 34.23
C TYR A 686 3.93 24.72 35.28
N ALA A 687 4.62 25.69 35.90
CA ALA A 687 4.03 26.69 36.78
C ALA A 687 3.41 27.90 36.03
N GLY A 688 3.52 27.96 34.70
CA GLY A 688 2.88 28.94 33.82
C GLY A 688 3.66 30.24 33.57
N PHE A 689 4.98 30.26 33.80
CA PHE A 689 5.85 31.40 33.45
C PHE A 689 6.85 31.01 32.35
N GLY A 690 7.25 31.98 31.52
CA GLY A 690 8.23 31.79 30.46
C GLY A 690 9.64 31.53 30.99
N ILE A 691 10.41 30.68 30.31
CA ILE A 691 11.82 30.45 30.63
C ILE A 691 12.68 31.45 29.87
N ASP A 692 13.23 32.42 30.58
CA ASP A 692 14.15 33.43 30.05
C ASP A 692 15.54 32.84 29.73
N ASN A 693 16.16 33.32 28.65
CA ASN A 693 17.51 32.97 28.21
C ASN A 693 17.75 31.45 28.12
N ALA A 694 16.77 30.67 27.68
CA ALA A 694 16.96 29.28 27.31
C ALA A 694 17.73 29.20 25.99
N GLU A 695 18.74 28.34 25.91
CA GLU A 695 19.44 28.03 24.66
C GLU A 695 18.58 27.07 23.83
N ILE A 696 18.28 27.43 22.59
CA ILE A 696 17.34 26.71 21.72
C ILE A 696 18.09 26.25 20.48
N GLU A 697 18.12 24.95 20.23
CA GLU A 697 18.57 24.37 18.97
C GLU A 697 17.37 23.97 18.13
N VAL A 698 17.28 24.52 16.91
CA VAL A 698 16.20 24.27 15.97
C VAL A 698 16.71 23.43 14.83
N ARG A 699 16.02 22.33 14.53
CA ARG A 699 16.29 21.46 13.39
C ARG A 699 15.02 21.20 12.60
N VAL A 700 15.01 21.57 11.31
CA VAL A 700 13.88 21.29 10.41
C VAL A 700 14.29 20.23 9.40
N THR A 701 13.50 19.16 9.27
CA THR A 701 13.70 18.12 8.26
C THR A 701 12.48 18.01 7.33
N LYS A 702 12.69 17.63 6.07
CA LYS A 702 11.65 17.35 5.07
C LYS A 702 11.57 15.84 4.86
N ARG A 703 10.35 15.30 4.86
CA ARG A 703 10.06 13.93 4.43
C ARG A 703 8.81 13.85 3.57
N GLN A 704 8.79 12.86 2.67
CA GLN A 704 7.70 12.63 1.72
C GLN A 704 6.67 11.64 2.29
N LYS A 705 5.37 11.95 2.12
CA LYS A 705 4.25 11.11 2.54
C LYS A 705 3.19 11.01 1.45
N TYR A 706 2.36 9.97 1.53
CA TYR A 706 1.26 9.70 0.60
C TYR A 706 -0.08 9.83 1.32
N PHE A 707 -1.01 10.61 0.76
CA PHE A 707 -2.33 10.91 1.33
C PHE A 707 -3.22 9.65 1.45
N PHE A 708 -3.13 8.76 0.47
CA PHE A 708 -3.88 7.50 0.41
C PHE A 708 -3.22 6.59 -0.63
N TYR A 709 -3.27 5.27 -0.41
CA TYR A 709 -2.90 4.28 -1.42
C TYR A 709 -4.17 3.68 -2.01
N PRO A 710 -4.60 4.12 -3.22
CA PRO A 710 -5.70 3.47 -3.90
C PRO A 710 -5.40 1.98 -4.08
N TRP A 711 -6.44 1.17 -4.01
CA TRP A 711 -6.34 -0.29 -4.09
C TRP A 711 -5.64 -0.76 -5.39
N TRP A 712 -5.72 0.03 -6.48
CA TRP A 712 -5.02 -0.22 -7.75
C TRP A 712 -3.50 0.07 -7.74
N ARG A 713 -2.93 0.71 -6.71
CA ARG A 713 -1.48 0.97 -6.55
C ARG A 713 -0.79 0.11 -5.46
N ARG A 714 -1.50 -0.83 -4.82
CA ARG A 714 -0.98 -1.63 -3.68
C ARG A 714 0.27 -2.49 -3.97
N GLY A 715 0.64 -2.72 -5.24
CA GLY A 715 1.83 -3.46 -5.62
C GLY A 715 3.14 -2.66 -5.62
N TRP A 716 3.08 -1.32 -5.50
CA TRP A 716 4.24 -0.44 -5.49
C TRP A 716 4.17 0.47 -4.26
N MET A 717 4.80 0.03 -3.16
CA MET A 717 5.09 0.88 -2.02
C MET A 717 6.46 1.50 -2.25
N PRO A 718 6.57 2.79 -2.63
CA PRO A 718 7.86 3.45 -2.64
C PRO A 718 8.45 3.39 -1.24
N GLN A 719 9.73 3.01 -1.14
CA GLN A 719 10.43 3.02 0.14
C GLN A 719 10.44 4.44 0.69
N ALA A 720 10.27 4.58 2.01
CA ALA A 720 10.38 5.86 2.69
C ALA A 720 11.72 6.51 2.31
N GLN A 721 11.67 7.67 1.64
CA GLN A 721 12.86 8.45 1.33
C GLN A 721 13.54 8.90 2.64
N SER A 722 14.87 9.05 2.58
CA SER A 722 15.65 9.62 3.68
C SER A 722 15.20 11.05 3.97
N GLU A 723 15.21 11.42 5.24
CA GLU A 723 14.91 12.79 5.66
C GLU A 723 16.00 13.74 5.16
N LYS A 724 15.59 14.89 4.62
CA LYS A 724 16.48 15.96 4.18
C LYS A 724 16.48 17.08 5.21
N GLU A 725 17.64 17.51 5.69
CA GLU A 725 17.72 18.64 6.60
C GLU A 725 17.53 19.98 5.83
N ILE A 726 16.67 20.84 6.35
CA ILE A 726 16.28 22.13 5.77
C ILE A 726 16.90 23.30 6.54
N LEU A 727 16.92 23.21 7.87
CA LEU A 727 17.47 24.23 8.77
C LEU A 727 18.13 23.56 9.98
N LEU A 728 19.26 24.13 10.41
CA LEU A 728 19.87 23.89 11.72
C LEU A 728 20.35 25.26 12.24
N GLU A 729 19.75 25.73 13.33
CA GLU A 729 20.01 27.07 13.88
C GLU A 729 20.01 27.02 15.41
N SER A 730 20.76 27.92 16.04
CA SER A 730 20.73 28.12 17.50
C SER A 730 20.27 29.54 17.83
N LEU A 731 19.33 29.66 18.76
CA LEU A 731 18.73 30.92 19.20
C LEU A 731 18.50 30.91 20.72
N THR A 732 18.04 32.03 21.28
CA THR A 732 17.73 32.15 22.71
C THR A 732 16.32 32.67 22.92
N SER A 733 15.61 32.17 23.93
CA SER A 733 14.30 32.73 24.30
C SER A 733 14.41 34.14 24.89
N ASP A 734 13.33 34.92 24.71
CA ASP A 734 13.16 36.21 25.39
C ASP A 734 12.68 36.07 26.85
N ASP A 735 12.39 37.21 27.50
CA ASP A 735 11.96 37.28 28.90
C ASP A 735 10.55 36.69 29.16
N ASP A 736 9.74 36.55 28.12
CA ASP A 736 8.46 35.83 28.12
C ASP A 736 8.62 34.35 27.72
N GLY A 737 9.84 33.88 27.42
CA GLY A 737 10.13 32.54 26.95
C GLY A 737 9.80 32.31 25.48
N LYS A 738 9.57 33.35 24.67
CA LYS A 738 9.21 33.22 23.25
C LYS A 738 10.43 33.00 22.38
N PHE A 739 10.21 32.32 21.26
CA PHE A 739 11.18 32.16 20.18
C PHE A 739 10.52 32.31 18.82
N GLU A 740 11.34 32.65 17.82
CA GLU A 740 10.91 32.81 16.43
C GLU A 740 12.06 32.54 15.48
N PHE A 741 11.78 31.85 14.37
CA PHE A 741 12.72 31.61 13.29
C PHE A 741 11.98 31.45 11.94
N THR A 742 12.73 31.48 10.84
CA THR A 742 12.19 31.35 9.48
C THR A 742 12.99 30.33 8.68
N PHE A 743 12.33 29.54 7.85
CA PHE A 743 12.99 28.66 6.88
C PHE A 743 12.28 28.67 5.53
N ALA A 744 13.05 28.55 4.46
CA ALA A 744 12.50 28.38 3.11
C ALA A 744 12.18 26.90 2.85
N THR A 745 10.97 26.63 2.38
CA THR A 745 10.58 25.29 1.95
C THR A 745 11.17 24.98 0.57
N ASP A 746 11.41 23.69 0.32
CA ASP A 746 12.00 23.23 -0.92
C ASP A 746 10.96 23.29 -2.06
N PRO A 747 11.23 24.02 -3.17
CA PRO A 747 10.30 24.11 -4.30
C PRO A 747 10.22 22.83 -5.14
N ASP A 748 11.13 21.86 -4.95
CA ASP A 748 11.17 20.62 -5.72
C ASP A 748 10.09 19.63 -5.23
N LEU A 749 9.18 19.28 -6.14
CA LEU A 749 8.03 18.40 -5.89
C LEU A 749 7.91 17.34 -6.99
N ASP A 750 7.52 16.14 -6.56
CA ASP A 750 7.02 15.11 -7.46
C ASP A 750 5.70 15.57 -8.10
N ASP A 751 5.44 15.14 -9.34
CA ASP A 751 4.26 15.54 -10.11
C ASP A 751 2.97 14.81 -9.72
N ASP A 752 2.91 14.24 -8.52
CA ASP A 752 1.81 13.39 -8.06
C ASP A 752 0.98 14.11 -6.98
N ASP A 753 -0.29 14.37 -7.29
CA ASP A 753 -1.25 15.03 -6.38
C ASP A 753 -1.55 14.23 -5.10
N PHE A 754 -1.18 12.94 -5.04
CA PHE A 754 -1.30 12.11 -3.83
C PHE A 754 -0.13 12.27 -2.87
N ILE A 755 0.90 13.04 -3.23
CA ILE A 755 2.07 13.29 -2.40
C ILE A 755 1.92 14.60 -1.63
N PHE A 756 2.28 14.57 -0.35
CA PHE A 756 2.51 15.76 0.45
C PHE A 756 3.85 15.64 1.18
N TYR A 757 4.38 16.78 1.58
CA TYR A 757 5.67 16.89 2.25
C TYR A 757 5.46 17.34 3.68
N GLU A 758 5.98 16.57 4.62
CA GLU A 758 6.01 16.95 6.02
C GLU A 758 7.35 17.62 6.32
N TYR A 759 7.28 18.85 6.81
CA TYR A 759 8.39 19.56 7.42
C TYR A 759 8.29 19.35 8.93
N VAL A 760 9.16 18.50 9.46
CA VAL A 760 9.23 18.17 10.88
C VAL A 760 10.24 19.10 11.53
N THR A 761 9.75 19.93 12.43
CA THR A 761 10.57 20.85 13.22
C THR A 761 10.80 20.24 14.59
N HIS A 762 12.07 19.97 14.90
CA HIS A 762 12.53 19.60 16.23
C HIS A 762 13.16 20.81 16.90
N ILE A 763 12.79 21.04 18.16
CA ILE A 763 13.39 22.06 19.01
C ILE A 763 13.95 21.38 20.24
N ASP A 764 15.20 21.63 20.58
CA ASP A 764 15.81 21.28 21.86
C ASP A 764 16.12 22.56 22.65
N ALA A 765 15.41 22.78 23.75
CA ALA A 765 15.52 23.96 24.59
C ALA A 765 16.21 23.62 25.92
N THR A 766 17.30 24.30 26.26
CA THR A 766 18.08 24.10 27.48
C THR A 766 18.03 25.32 28.38
N ASN A 767 17.57 25.14 29.62
CA ASN A 767 17.53 26.22 30.61
C ASN A 767 18.89 26.44 31.30
N GLN A 768 19.01 27.52 32.08
CA GLN A 768 20.24 27.85 32.82
C GLN A 768 20.67 26.79 33.86
N ALA A 769 19.75 25.91 34.28
CA ALA A 769 20.05 24.80 35.19
C ALA A 769 20.58 23.55 34.44
N GLY A 770 20.72 23.61 33.12
CA GLY A 770 21.19 22.52 32.26
C GLY A 770 20.13 21.44 32.00
N GLU A 771 18.85 21.72 32.23
CA GLU A 771 17.75 20.83 31.82
C GLU A 771 17.34 21.14 30.39
N THR A 772 17.30 20.10 29.54
CA THR A 772 16.89 20.19 28.13
C THR A 772 15.54 19.54 27.91
N ARG A 773 14.66 20.19 27.12
CA ARG A 773 13.35 19.67 26.72
C ARG A 773 13.16 19.84 25.22
N SER A 774 12.59 18.80 24.62
CA SER A 774 12.36 18.75 23.19
C SER A 774 10.90 19.04 22.84
N GLY A 775 10.65 19.71 21.73
CA GLY A 775 9.34 19.89 21.11
C GLY A 775 9.37 19.51 19.64
N GLU A 776 8.25 19.00 19.13
CA GLU A 776 8.09 18.67 17.70
C GLU A 776 6.85 19.35 17.12
N ASN A 777 6.98 19.88 15.90
CA ASN A 777 5.85 20.36 15.10
C ASN A 777 5.94 19.80 13.68
N ILE A 778 4.80 19.46 13.09
CA ILE A 778 4.70 18.94 11.73
C ILE A 778 3.89 19.92 10.88
N LEU A 779 4.54 20.51 9.87
CA LEU A 779 3.89 21.30 8.82
C LEU A 779 3.80 20.46 7.55
N ALA A 780 2.59 20.09 7.15
CA ALA A 780 2.34 19.38 5.91
C ALA A 780 2.00 20.37 4.77
N LEU A 781 2.67 20.20 3.63
CA LEU A 781 2.49 20.99 2.40
C LEU A 781 2.18 20.11 1.20
N SER A 782 1.33 20.58 0.29
CA SER A 782 1.00 19.93 -0.98
C SER A 782 1.13 20.93 -2.14
N LYS A 783 1.07 20.45 -3.39
CA LYS A 783 0.87 21.32 -4.55
C LYS A 783 -0.43 22.12 -4.44
N LYS A 784 -1.47 21.55 -3.82
CA LYS A 784 -2.70 22.29 -3.53
C LYS A 784 -2.50 23.18 -2.30
N PRO A 785 -2.92 24.46 -2.34
CA PRO A 785 -2.70 25.41 -1.25
C PRO A 785 -3.59 25.14 -0.01
N PHE A 786 -4.72 24.47 -0.18
CA PHE A 786 -5.69 24.13 0.85
C PHE A 786 -6.62 23.00 0.41
N GLN A 787 -7.40 22.46 1.34
CA GLN A 787 -8.44 21.45 1.15
C GLN A 787 -9.80 22.06 1.41
N LEU A 788 -10.69 22.00 0.42
CA LEU A 788 -12.08 22.45 0.56
C LEU A 788 -12.95 21.33 1.13
N SER A 789 -13.95 21.69 1.92
CA SER A 789 -14.95 20.78 2.46
C SER A 789 -16.31 21.46 2.50
N THR A 790 -17.38 20.70 2.29
CA THR A 790 -18.76 21.18 2.27
C THR A 790 -19.61 20.50 3.34
N SER A 791 -20.65 21.17 3.83
CA SER A 791 -21.67 20.55 4.70
C SER A 791 -22.61 19.60 3.97
N ILE A 792 -22.69 19.67 2.63
CA ILE A 792 -23.52 18.78 1.81
C ILE A 792 -22.96 17.35 1.84
N ARG A 793 -23.76 16.41 2.31
CA ARG A 793 -23.49 14.98 2.29
C ARG A 793 -23.76 14.41 0.89
N LYS A 794 -23.35 13.15 0.68
CA LYS A 794 -23.60 12.45 -0.59
C LYS A 794 -25.09 12.26 -0.91
N GLN A 795 -25.93 12.17 0.11
CA GLN A 795 -27.38 12.07 -0.01
C GLN A 795 -27.99 13.07 0.98
N GLU A 796 -28.86 13.95 0.48
CA GLU A 796 -29.52 15.00 1.26
C GLU A 796 -31.03 14.94 1.09
N ASN A 797 -31.74 14.91 2.23
CA ASN A 797 -33.17 15.14 2.22
C ASN A 797 -33.43 16.63 1.99
N ILE A 798 -34.28 16.96 1.03
CA ILE A 798 -34.65 18.33 0.67
C ILE A 798 -35.10 19.19 1.86
N ASP A 799 -35.73 18.59 2.88
CA ASP A 799 -36.17 19.31 4.09
C ASP A 799 -35.02 19.67 5.05
N SER A 800 -33.93 18.89 5.02
CA SER A 800 -32.74 19.08 5.88
C SER A 800 -31.74 20.04 5.26
N LEU A 801 -31.80 20.22 3.94
CA LEU A 801 -30.95 21.12 3.20
C LEU A 801 -31.49 22.56 3.36
N GLN A 802 -30.87 23.37 4.20
CA GLN A 802 -31.29 24.77 4.41
C GLN A 802 -30.11 25.74 4.36
N TYR A 803 -28.91 25.24 4.62
CA TYR A 803 -27.69 26.01 4.68
C TYR A 803 -26.57 25.26 3.97
N LEU A 804 -25.73 26.01 3.27
CA LEU A 804 -24.49 25.51 2.68
C LEU A 804 -23.32 26.16 3.42
N ASN A 805 -22.47 25.32 4.01
CA ASN A 805 -21.20 25.75 4.59
C ASN A 805 -20.06 25.19 3.74
N ILE A 806 -19.12 26.05 3.35
CA ILE A 806 -17.90 25.66 2.67
C ILE A 806 -16.74 26.11 3.55
N THR A 807 -15.94 25.15 4.01
CA THR A 807 -14.76 25.41 4.83
C THR A 807 -13.50 25.08 4.05
N ALA A 808 -12.38 25.67 4.46
CA ALA A 808 -11.08 25.38 3.92
C ALA A 808 -10.09 25.13 5.05
N LYS A 809 -9.28 24.08 4.90
CA LYS A 809 -8.18 23.76 5.81
C LYS A 809 -6.87 23.68 5.05
N ASN A 810 -5.75 24.03 5.69
CA ASN A 810 -4.44 23.65 5.17
C ASN A 810 -4.18 22.16 5.41
N PHE A 811 -3.07 21.65 4.87
CA PHE A 811 -2.71 20.23 5.00
C PHE A 811 -2.24 19.83 6.40
N SER A 812 -2.17 20.78 7.34
CA SER A 812 -1.91 20.57 8.77
C SER A 812 -3.18 20.68 9.62
N ASP A 813 -4.35 20.49 8.99
CA ASP A 813 -5.69 20.49 9.57
C ASP A 813 -6.12 21.83 10.23
N GLN A 814 -5.44 22.94 9.90
CA GLN A 814 -5.79 24.28 10.39
C GLN A 814 -6.74 25.00 9.44
N GLN A 815 -7.76 25.68 9.97
CA GLN A 815 -8.72 26.43 9.16
C GLN A 815 -8.06 27.66 8.52
N VAL A 816 -8.31 27.87 7.23
CA VAL A 816 -7.75 28.98 6.44
C VAL A 816 -8.85 29.78 5.75
N GLY A 817 -8.60 31.09 5.57
CA GLY A 817 -9.50 32.00 4.88
C GLY A 817 -9.33 31.93 3.36
N VAL A 818 -10.38 31.54 2.65
CA VAL A 818 -10.45 31.56 1.18
C VAL A 818 -11.77 32.18 0.74
N ARG A 819 -11.76 32.77 -0.46
CA ARG A 819 -12.96 33.33 -1.12
C ARG A 819 -13.15 32.68 -2.47
N GLY A 820 -14.39 32.49 -2.88
CA GLY A 820 -14.66 31.73 -4.08
C GLY A 820 -16.09 31.79 -4.55
N GLN A 821 -16.37 31.00 -5.58
CA GLN A 821 -17.69 30.79 -6.15
C GLN A 821 -18.04 29.32 -6.07
N VAL A 822 -19.27 29.02 -5.63
CA VAL A 822 -19.87 27.70 -5.73
C VAL A 822 -20.98 27.72 -6.76
N LYS A 823 -20.97 26.72 -7.65
CA LYS A 823 -21.98 26.50 -8.67
C LYS A 823 -22.59 25.11 -8.48
N ILE A 824 -23.91 25.01 -8.44
CA ILE A 824 -24.63 23.73 -8.38
C ILE A 824 -25.48 23.59 -9.64
N THR A 825 -25.30 22.48 -10.35
CA THR A 825 -26.00 22.15 -11.59
C THR A 825 -26.72 20.83 -11.45
N ALA A 826 -28.00 20.78 -11.84
CA ALA A 826 -28.77 19.53 -11.90
C ALA A 826 -28.23 18.61 -13.00
N LEU A 827 -28.27 17.29 -12.75
CA LEU A 827 -27.84 16.28 -13.71
C LEU A 827 -29.06 15.49 -14.22
N ILE A 828 -29.04 15.17 -15.51
CA ILE A 828 -30.06 14.32 -16.15
C ILE A 828 -29.65 12.86 -15.95
N SER A 829 -30.41 12.13 -15.13
CA SER A 829 -30.19 10.69 -14.94
C SER A 829 -30.66 9.87 -16.15
N PRO A 830 -30.06 8.69 -16.40
CA PRO A 830 -30.55 7.74 -17.38
C PRO A 830 -32.03 7.36 -17.14
N THR A 831 -32.75 7.02 -18.22
CA THR A 831 -34.15 6.56 -18.15
C THR A 831 -34.30 5.09 -17.77
N THR A 832 -33.20 4.33 -17.78
CA THR A 832 -33.16 2.90 -17.53
C THR A 832 -32.32 2.62 -16.30
N THR A 833 -32.66 1.57 -15.56
CA THR A 833 -31.83 1.04 -14.47
C THR A 833 -30.67 0.23 -15.03
N PHE A 834 -29.46 0.58 -14.62
CA PHE A 834 -28.26 -0.16 -14.98
C PHE A 834 -27.76 -1.00 -13.82
N VAL A 835 -27.21 -2.17 -14.16
CA VAL A 835 -26.52 -3.02 -13.21
C VAL A 835 -25.01 -3.04 -13.49
N ASN A 836 -24.21 -3.11 -12.44
CA ASN A 836 -22.75 -3.06 -12.56
C ASN A 836 -22.21 -4.25 -13.36
N LYS A 837 -21.33 -4.02 -14.33
CA LYS A 837 -20.58 -5.10 -14.99
C LYS A 837 -19.54 -5.69 -14.03
N TYR A 838 -19.20 -6.97 -14.21
CA TYR A 838 -18.14 -7.63 -13.42
C TYR A 838 -16.72 -7.27 -13.88
N TRP A 839 -16.58 -6.41 -14.89
CA TRP A 839 -15.32 -5.92 -15.41
C TRP A 839 -15.33 -4.40 -15.53
N SER A 840 -14.14 -3.81 -15.56
CA SER A 840 -13.94 -2.39 -15.80
C SER A 840 -14.28 -1.98 -17.24
N LYS A 841 -14.47 -0.68 -17.46
CA LYS A 841 -14.60 -0.04 -18.77
C LYS A 841 -13.65 -0.64 -19.84
N THR A 842 -14.17 -0.77 -21.05
CA THR A 842 -13.42 -1.19 -22.25
C THR A 842 -13.12 -0.02 -23.20
N ASP A 843 -12.15 -0.21 -24.10
CA ASP A 843 -11.78 0.79 -25.11
C ASP A 843 -12.80 0.90 -26.23
N SER A 844 -13.47 -0.21 -26.57
CA SER A 844 -14.54 -0.25 -27.59
C SER A 844 -15.59 -1.33 -27.33
N ILE A 845 -16.69 -1.25 -28.07
CA ILE A 845 -17.82 -2.20 -28.05
C ILE A 845 -18.05 -2.62 -29.51
N LEU A 846 -18.05 -3.91 -29.79
CA LEU A 846 -18.14 -4.48 -31.15
C LEU A 846 -19.58 -4.73 -31.61
N ILE A 847 -20.55 -4.18 -30.89
CA ILE A 847 -21.99 -4.33 -31.12
C ILE A 847 -22.52 -2.93 -31.43
N ASP A 848 -23.41 -2.80 -32.42
CA ASP A 848 -24.05 -1.52 -32.72
C ASP A 848 -24.90 -1.04 -31.53
N LEU A 849 -25.04 0.27 -31.34
CA LEU A 849 -25.70 0.84 -30.17
C LEU A 849 -27.17 0.39 -30.04
N ASP A 850 -27.91 0.36 -31.16
CA ASP A 850 -29.32 -0.05 -31.15
C ASP A 850 -29.45 -1.55 -30.82
N GLU A 851 -28.58 -2.39 -31.38
CA GLU A 851 -28.51 -3.82 -31.07
C GLU A 851 -28.08 -4.06 -29.62
N TYR A 852 -27.12 -3.29 -29.12
CA TYR A 852 -26.63 -3.39 -27.74
C TYR A 852 -27.76 -3.10 -26.75
N ARG A 853 -28.55 -2.05 -27.01
CA ARG A 853 -29.68 -1.67 -26.15
C ARG A 853 -30.81 -2.69 -26.17
N ASP A 854 -31.04 -3.35 -27.30
CA ASP A 854 -32.05 -4.41 -27.42
C ASP A 854 -31.62 -5.68 -26.67
N ARG A 855 -30.36 -6.10 -26.84
CA ARG A 855 -29.83 -7.36 -26.28
C ARG A 855 -29.37 -7.26 -24.84
N PHE A 856 -28.94 -6.08 -24.40
CA PHE A 856 -28.35 -5.83 -23.09
C PHE A 856 -28.95 -4.58 -22.41
N PRO A 857 -30.28 -4.49 -22.26
CA PRO A 857 -30.96 -3.26 -21.83
C PRO A 857 -30.55 -2.77 -20.44
N HIS A 858 -30.05 -3.67 -19.57
CA HIS A 858 -29.65 -3.36 -18.19
C HIS A 858 -28.13 -3.15 -18.03
N TYR A 859 -27.34 -3.26 -19.10
CA TYR A 859 -25.92 -2.93 -19.08
C TYR A 859 -25.69 -1.56 -19.72
N ALA A 860 -24.94 -0.70 -19.04
CA ALA A 860 -24.58 0.60 -19.58
C ALA A 860 -23.69 0.46 -20.83
N HIS A 861 -23.98 1.23 -21.89
CA HIS A 861 -23.13 1.27 -23.06
C HIS A 861 -21.97 2.25 -22.80
N GLY A 862 -20.77 1.72 -22.55
CA GLY A 862 -19.63 2.52 -22.10
C GLY A 862 -19.80 2.96 -20.64
N ASP A 863 -19.84 4.27 -20.41
CA ASP A 863 -19.85 4.88 -19.07
C ASP A 863 -21.15 5.68 -18.80
N GLU A 864 -22.28 5.27 -19.39
CA GLU A 864 -23.59 5.92 -19.20
C GLU A 864 -24.06 5.85 -17.73
N ASP A 865 -23.58 4.88 -16.96
CA ASP A 865 -23.83 4.73 -15.52
C ASP A 865 -22.96 5.65 -14.64
N GLN A 866 -21.91 6.26 -15.19
CA GLN A 866 -21.02 7.13 -14.43
C GLN A 866 -21.61 8.54 -14.29
N ILE A 867 -21.94 8.93 -13.05
CA ILE A 867 -22.56 10.22 -12.71
C ILE A 867 -21.76 11.41 -13.26
N SER A 868 -20.42 11.31 -13.31
CA SER A 868 -19.57 12.38 -13.84
C SER A 868 -19.77 12.67 -15.32
N ASN A 869 -20.34 11.73 -16.08
CA ASN A 869 -20.62 11.84 -17.50
C ASN A 869 -22.08 12.19 -17.81
N TRP A 870 -22.94 12.30 -16.78
CA TRP A 870 -24.33 12.65 -16.97
C TRP A 870 -24.46 14.08 -17.50
N THR A 871 -25.48 14.30 -18.33
CA THR A 871 -25.67 15.59 -18.98
C THR A 871 -26.07 16.65 -17.95
N GLU A 872 -25.38 17.79 -17.96
CA GLU A 872 -25.73 18.96 -17.16
C GLU A 872 -27.02 19.59 -17.68
N ALA A 873 -28.00 19.81 -16.78
CA ALA A 873 -29.23 20.53 -17.05
C ALA A 873 -29.10 22.01 -16.62
N GLU A 874 -30.01 22.49 -15.77
CA GLU A 874 -30.01 23.88 -15.29
C GLU A 874 -29.05 24.07 -14.10
N THR A 875 -28.36 25.21 -14.08
CA THR A 875 -27.62 25.69 -12.90
C THR A 875 -28.61 26.32 -11.91
N ILE A 876 -28.82 25.67 -10.77
CA ILE A 876 -29.82 26.07 -9.78
C ILE A 876 -29.25 26.99 -8.70
N LEU A 877 -27.93 26.98 -8.51
CA LEU A 877 -27.24 27.86 -7.58
C LEU A 877 -25.94 28.35 -8.19
N ASN A 878 -25.68 29.64 -8.03
CA ASN A 878 -24.38 30.23 -8.31
C ASN A 878 -24.14 31.38 -7.32
N GLN A 879 -23.23 31.18 -6.36
CA GLN A 879 -23.08 32.08 -5.22
C GLN A 879 -21.61 32.24 -4.81
N GLU A 880 -21.24 33.43 -4.36
CA GLU A 880 -19.94 33.71 -3.76
C GLU A 880 -19.93 33.31 -2.27
N PHE A 881 -18.78 32.86 -1.77
CA PHE A 881 -18.61 32.46 -0.36
C PHE A 881 -17.26 32.88 0.20
N GLN A 882 -17.17 32.92 1.53
CA GLN A 882 -15.93 33.04 2.29
C GLN A 882 -15.86 31.96 3.38
N SER A 883 -14.77 31.21 3.46
CA SER A 883 -14.68 29.96 4.25
C SER A 883 -14.67 30.10 5.79
N GLN A 884 -14.66 31.33 6.29
CA GLN A 884 -14.62 31.67 7.71
C GLN A 884 -15.88 32.42 8.15
N GLU A 885 -16.84 32.62 7.25
CA GLU A 885 -18.13 33.22 7.57
C GLU A 885 -19.17 32.14 7.91
N ASP A 886 -20.31 32.60 8.45
CA ASP A 886 -21.42 31.72 8.77
C ASP A 886 -21.97 31.02 7.51
N PRO A 887 -22.56 29.82 7.65
CA PRO A 887 -23.25 29.14 6.56
C PRO A 887 -24.30 30.06 5.92
N PHE A 888 -24.38 30.09 4.59
CA PHE A 888 -25.39 30.89 3.90
C PHE A 888 -26.64 30.04 3.59
N ALA A 889 -27.81 30.69 3.66
CA ALA A 889 -29.08 30.05 3.41
C ALA A 889 -29.28 29.72 1.92
N ILE A 890 -29.86 28.56 1.65
CA ILE A 890 -30.26 28.09 0.31
C ILE A 890 -31.74 27.72 0.31
N ASP A 891 -32.41 27.78 -0.85
CA ASP A 891 -33.81 27.35 -1.02
C ASP A 891 -33.90 26.13 -1.94
N PRO A 892 -33.70 24.91 -1.41
CA PRO A 892 -33.64 23.71 -2.22
C PRO A 892 -35.01 23.18 -2.62
N LYS A 893 -36.12 23.77 -2.16
CA LYS A 893 -37.47 23.36 -2.57
C LYS A 893 -37.71 23.48 -4.07
N THR A 894 -36.87 24.26 -4.76
CA THR A 894 -36.91 24.45 -6.21
C THR A 894 -36.05 23.44 -6.98
N TRP A 895 -35.24 22.62 -6.30
CA TRP A 895 -34.24 21.78 -6.95
C TRP A 895 -34.85 20.50 -7.52
N GLY A 896 -35.82 19.90 -6.82
CA GLY A 896 -36.42 18.60 -7.16
C GLY A 896 -35.55 17.40 -6.73
N PRO A 897 -36.08 16.17 -6.75
CA PRO A 897 -35.29 14.96 -6.54
C PRO A 897 -34.34 14.68 -7.72
N GLY A 898 -33.10 14.28 -7.45
CA GLY A 898 -32.12 14.00 -8.50
C GLY A 898 -30.66 14.08 -8.04
N TYR A 899 -29.74 13.95 -9.00
CA TYR A 899 -28.32 14.19 -8.76
C TYR A 899 -27.90 15.59 -9.18
N TYR A 900 -26.91 16.11 -8.47
CA TYR A 900 -26.37 17.44 -8.67
C TYR A 900 -24.84 17.40 -8.68
N LYS A 901 -24.26 18.26 -9.53
CA LYS A 901 -22.83 18.55 -9.58
C LYS A 901 -22.59 19.88 -8.90
N MET A 902 -21.75 19.89 -7.87
CA MET A 902 -21.27 21.09 -7.20
C MET A 902 -19.81 21.37 -7.57
N GLU A 903 -19.55 22.51 -8.17
CA GLU A 903 -18.22 23.00 -8.52
C GLU A 903 -17.85 24.16 -7.59
N ILE A 904 -16.76 24.01 -6.84
CA ILE A 904 -16.24 25.03 -5.95
C ILE A 904 -14.90 25.52 -6.50
N ASN A 905 -14.84 26.80 -6.83
CA ASN A 905 -13.61 27.49 -7.20
C ASN A 905 -13.25 28.46 -6.10
N ALA A 906 -12.10 28.32 -5.47
CA ALA A 906 -11.68 29.19 -4.38
C ALA A 906 -10.25 29.67 -4.55
N SER A 907 -9.96 30.84 -4.00
CA SER A 907 -8.61 31.40 -3.91
C SER A 907 -8.36 32.04 -2.56
N ASP A 908 -7.10 32.01 -2.11
CA ASP A 908 -6.66 32.75 -0.93
C ASP A 908 -6.30 34.22 -1.26
N GLU A 909 -5.90 34.99 -0.25
CA GLU A 909 -5.48 36.39 -0.43
C GLU A 909 -4.23 36.56 -1.30
N ALA A 910 -3.41 35.51 -1.44
CA ALA A 910 -2.21 35.50 -2.28
C ALA A 910 -2.52 35.12 -3.75
N GLY A 911 -3.79 34.86 -4.08
CA GLY A 911 -4.23 34.49 -5.43
C GLY A 911 -3.98 33.03 -5.81
N ARG A 912 -3.63 32.18 -4.85
CA ARG A 912 -3.49 30.73 -5.08
C ARG A 912 -4.88 30.10 -5.08
N SER A 913 -5.18 29.30 -6.10
CA SER A 913 -6.52 28.76 -6.32
C SER A 913 -6.55 27.23 -6.36
N ASP A 914 -7.68 26.65 -5.93
CA ASP A 914 -8.02 25.24 -6.15
C ASP A 914 -9.47 25.15 -6.68
N GLN A 915 -9.71 24.12 -7.50
CA GLN A 915 -11.05 23.78 -8.01
C GLN A 915 -11.39 22.36 -7.58
N GLN A 916 -12.57 22.19 -7.00
CA GLN A 916 -13.08 20.89 -6.58
C GLN A 916 -14.50 20.65 -7.07
N THR A 917 -14.76 19.41 -7.49
CA THR A 917 -16.06 18.96 -7.98
C THR A 917 -16.61 17.88 -7.05
N PHE A 918 -17.85 18.05 -6.61
CA PHE A 918 -18.58 17.11 -5.77
C PHE A 918 -19.86 16.68 -6.50
N TYR A 919 -20.26 15.43 -6.30
CA TYR A 919 -21.54 14.91 -6.79
C TYR A 919 -22.36 14.46 -5.58
N PHE A 920 -23.62 14.88 -5.52
CA PHE A 920 -24.53 14.54 -4.43
C PHE A 920 -25.96 14.35 -4.93
N GLU A 921 -26.72 13.59 -4.18
CA GLU A 921 -28.12 13.24 -4.43
C GLU A 921 -29.03 14.08 -3.52
N VAL A 922 -30.14 14.57 -4.07
CA VAL A 922 -31.23 15.21 -3.34
C VAL A 922 -32.49 14.37 -3.50
N PHE A 923 -33.22 14.14 -2.42
CA PHE A 923 -34.47 13.39 -2.43
C PHE A 923 -35.53 14.01 -1.51
N ASP A 924 -36.80 13.68 -1.76
CA ASP A 924 -37.93 14.07 -0.89
C ASP A 924 -38.69 12.83 -0.41
N LEU A 925 -38.69 12.62 0.91
CA LEU A 925 -39.42 11.51 1.54
C LEU A 925 -40.95 11.68 1.50
N LYS A 926 -41.47 12.89 1.21
CA LYS A 926 -42.91 13.16 1.11
C LYS A 926 -43.49 12.74 -0.23
N ASP A 927 -42.71 12.88 -1.30
CA ASP A 927 -43.15 12.57 -2.66
C ASP A 927 -43.19 11.06 -2.92
N LYS A 928 -42.48 10.27 -2.11
CA LYS A 928 -42.41 8.80 -2.18
C LYS A 928 -42.01 8.25 -3.55
N ILE A 929 -41.20 9.00 -4.27
CA ILE A 929 -40.60 8.59 -5.54
C ILE A 929 -39.08 8.52 -5.36
N VAL A 930 -38.44 7.55 -5.99
CA VAL A 930 -36.99 7.47 -6.00
C VAL A 930 -36.39 8.69 -6.72
N PRO A 931 -35.24 9.21 -6.28
CA PRO A 931 -34.66 10.44 -6.84
C PRO A 931 -34.11 10.27 -8.25
N TYR A 932 -33.82 9.04 -8.68
CA TYR A 932 -33.34 8.71 -10.03
C TYR A 932 -33.64 7.24 -10.34
N ASN A 933 -33.47 6.84 -11.60
CA ASN A 933 -33.67 5.45 -12.00
C ASN A 933 -32.55 4.55 -11.47
N THR A 934 -32.86 3.81 -10.41
CA THR A 934 -31.97 2.82 -9.80
C THR A 934 -32.74 1.55 -9.46
N THR A 935 -32.07 0.41 -9.58
CA THR A 935 -32.63 -0.88 -9.16
C THR A 935 -32.98 -0.89 -7.68
N PHE A 936 -32.16 -0.26 -6.84
CA PHE A 936 -32.45 -0.09 -5.43
C PHE A 936 -31.91 1.25 -4.94
N TRP A 937 -32.76 1.94 -4.18
CA TRP A 937 -32.46 3.17 -3.49
C TRP A 937 -32.66 2.95 -2.00
N SER A 938 -31.83 3.57 -1.17
CA SER A 938 -32.08 3.58 0.27
C SER A 938 -31.51 4.81 0.96
N PHE A 939 -32.15 5.19 2.06
CA PHE A 939 -31.71 6.25 2.94
C PHE A 939 -31.98 5.90 4.40
N PHE A 940 -30.96 6.09 5.23
CA PHE A 940 -30.99 5.88 6.68
C PHE A 940 -30.29 7.07 7.36
N ASP A 941 -30.91 7.65 8.40
CA ASP A 941 -30.28 8.72 9.19
C ASP A 941 -29.29 8.10 10.19
N ASP A 942 -28.01 8.38 9.99
CA ASP A 942 -26.90 7.82 10.79
C ASP A 942 -26.76 8.48 12.18
N ARG A 943 -27.87 8.61 12.91
CA ARG A 943 -27.92 9.15 14.27
C ARG A 943 -28.03 8.04 15.30
N ASP A 944 -27.75 8.40 16.55
CA ASP A 944 -28.07 7.55 17.69
C ASP A 944 -29.58 7.53 17.93
N TYR A 945 -30.09 6.35 18.26
CA TYR A 945 -31.49 6.10 18.57
C TYR A 945 -31.68 5.73 20.05
N GLU A 946 -32.70 6.31 20.68
CA GLU A 946 -33.09 5.99 22.05
C GLU A 946 -34.33 5.08 22.11
N PRO A 947 -34.48 4.27 23.17
CA PRO A 947 -35.71 3.55 23.46
C PRO A 947 -36.94 4.45 23.48
N GLY A 948 -37.98 4.03 22.77
CA GLY A 948 -39.21 4.78 22.53
C GLY A 948 -39.22 5.53 21.19
N GLU A 949 -38.08 5.65 20.51
CA GLU A 949 -38.04 6.14 19.13
C GLU A 949 -38.32 5.00 18.13
N SER A 950 -38.75 5.36 16.92
CA SER A 950 -38.96 4.42 15.83
C SER A 950 -37.90 4.64 14.75
N ILE A 951 -37.27 3.55 14.32
CA ILE A 951 -36.36 3.57 13.17
C ILE A 951 -37.16 3.76 11.88
N GLN A 952 -36.62 4.54 10.96
CA GLN A 952 -37.15 4.66 9.61
C GLN A 952 -36.05 4.42 8.58
N TYR A 953 -36.01 3.20 8.06
CA TYR A 953 -35.19 2.86 6.92
C TYR A 953 -36.01 3.03 5.65
N ASN A 954 -35.70 4.07 4.87
CA ASN A 954 -36.38 4.36 3.62
C ASN A 954 -35.71 3.58 2.50
N VAL A 955 -36.51 2.88 1.70
CA VAL A 955 -36.04 2.08 0.58
C VAL A 955 -36.93 2.33 -0.63
N GLY A 956 -36.37 2.18 -1.82
CA GLY A 956 -37.14 2.37 -3.03
C GLY A 956 -36.52 1.70 -4.24
N THR A 957 -37.25 1.70 -5.34
CA THR A 957 -36.83 1.12 -6.62
C THR A 957 -37.52 1.84 -7.78
N ALA A 958 -36.83 1.94 -8.91
CA ALA A 958 -37.44 2.28 -10.20
C ALA A 958 -37.88 1.04 -11.00
N GLU A 959 -37.61 -0.16 -10.49
CA GLU A 959 -37.99 -1.42 -11.14
C GLU A 959 -39.46 -1.76 -10.89
N GLU A 960 -40.06 -2.48 -11.84
CA GLU A 960 -41.32 -3.16 -11.57
C GLU A 960 -41.11 -4.29 -10.56
N ASN A 961 -41.72 -4.15 -9.38
CA ASN A 961 -41.79 -5.14 -8.29
C ASN A 961 -40.41 -5.72 -7.89
N LEU A 962 -39.66 -5.01 -7.05
CA LEU A 962 -38.44 -5.53 -6.46
C LEU A 962 -38.75 -6.34 -5.19
N MET A 963 -38.32 -7.59 -5.11
CA MET A 963 -38.38 -8.37 -3.87
C MET A 963 -37.08 -8.28 -3.10
N ILE A 964 -37.16 -7.90 -1.83
CA ILE A 964 -36.02 -7.88 -0.92
C ILE A 964 -36.25 -8.82 0.25
N LEU A 965 -35.20 -9.50 0.70
CA LEU A 965 -35.14 -10.17 1.98
C LEU A 965 -34.63 -9.18 3.03
N PHE A 966 -35.50 -8.78 3.95
CA PHE A 966 -35.19 -7.88 5.05
C PHE A 966 -35.01 -8.67 6.34
N GLU A 967 -33.84 -8.52 6.95
CA GLU A 967 -33.48 -9.21 8.19
C GLU A 967 -32.98 -8.25 9.25
N VAL A 968 -33.33 -8.52 10.51
CA VAL A 968 -32.86 -7.74 11.66
C VAL A 968 -32.26 -8.69 12.66
N VAL A 969 -31.01 -8.41 13.03
CA VAL A 969 -30.24 -9.17 13.98
C VAL A 969 -29.98 -8.33 15.23
N LYS A 970 -30.25 -8.91 16.39
CA LYS A 970 -30.08 -8.29 17.70
C LYS A 970 -29.46 -9.32 18.65
N ASN A 971 -28.48 -8.92 19.46
CA ASN A 971 -27.86 -9.80 20.45
C ASN A 971 -27.39 -11.15 19.84
N GLN A 972 -26.86 -11.12 18.62
CA GLN A 972 -26.47 -12.34 17.87
C GLN A 972 -27.63 -13.31 17.57
N GLU A 973 -28.88 -12.86 17.65
CA GLU A 973 -30.07 -13.62 17.27
C GLU A 973 -30.79 -12.96 16.09
N LEU A 974 -31.35 -13.79 15.21
CA LEU A 974 -32.18 -13.33 14.11
C LEU A 974 -33.60 -13.02 14.63
N MET A 975 -33.98 -11.75 14.64
CA MET A 975 -35.29 -11.30 15.15
C MET A 975 -36.35 -11.22 14.05
N ILE A 976 -35.95 -10.74 12.87
CA ILE A 976 -36.83 -10.56 11.72
C ILE A 976 -36.15 -11.20 10.53
N SER A 977 -36.91 -11.97 9.75
CA SER A 977 -36.53 -12.44 8.43
C SER A 977 -37.78 -12.55 7.58
N LYS A 978 -37.92 -11.68 6.58
CA LYS A 978 -39.10 -11.65 5.72
C LYS A 978 -38.79 -11.13 4.33
N TRP A 979 -39.50 -11.68 3.36
CA TRP A 979 -39.58 -11.15 2.01
C TRP A 979 -40.52 -9.94 1.95
N VAL A 980 -40.09 -8.85 1.33
CA VAL A 980 -40.87 -7.61 1.21
C VAL A 980 -40.85 -7.11 -0.24
N PRO A 981 -42.01 -6.91 -0.88
CA PRO A 981 -42.11 -6.25 -2.16
C PRO A 981 -41.94 -4.74 -2.01
N ILE A 982 -41.08 -4.14 -2.82
CA ILE A 982 -40.86 -2.70 -2.89
C ILE A 982 -41.48 -2.16 -4.17
N VAL A 983 -42.26 -1.10 -4.01
CA VAL A 983 -42.88 -0.33 -5.09
C VAL A 983 -42.59 1.15 -4.81
N ASP A 984 -42.09 1.86 -5.80
CA ASP A 984 -41.66 3.26 -5.69
C ASP A 984 -40.73 3.47 -4.47
N MET A 985 -41.19 4.18 -3.44
CA MET A 985 -40.50 4.31 -2.15
C MET A 985 -41.41 3.89 -1.00
N ASP A 986 -40.87 3.07 -0.11
CA ASP A 986 -41.52 2.66 1.13
C ASP A 986 -40.57 2.79 2.33
N LYS A 987 -41.11 2.69 3.53
CA LYS A 987 -40.35 2.75 4.78
C LYS A 987 -40.48 1.46 5.56
N MET A 988 -39.34 0.97 6.01
CA MET A 988 -39.23 -0.15 6.94
C MET A 988 -38.81 0.38 8.29
N GLY A 989 -39.43 -0.10 9.34
CA GLY A 989 -39.15 0.41 10.67
C GLY A 989 -39.67 -0.52 11.75
N PHE A 990 -39.09 -0.36 12.93
CA PHE A 990 -39.52 -0.98 14.17
C PHE A 990 -39.17 -0.02 15.33
N ASP A 991 -39.87 -0.18 16.44
CA ASP A 991 -39.68 0.65 17.63
C ASP A 991 -38.49 0.14 18.45
N ILE A 992 -37.64 1.06 18.90
CA ILE A 992 -36.52 0.76 19.80
C ILE A 992 -37.05 0.56 21.21
N ARG A 993 -36.62 -0.54 21.82
CA ARG A 993 -36.89 -0.91 23.21
C ARG A 993 -35.61 -0.80 24.04
N ASP A 994 -35.75 -0.75 25.36
CA ASP A 994 -34.57 -0.66 26.24
C ASP A 994 -33.66 -1.90 26.12
N GLU A 995 -34.23 -3.05 25.77
CA GLU A 995 -33.51 -4.29 25.48
C GLU A 995 -32.69 -4.26 24.17
N ASP A 996 -32.85 -3.23 23.33
CA ASP A 996 -32.14 -3.10 22.04
C ASP A 996 -30.82 -2.32 22.16
N ARG A 997 -30.48 -1.83 23.36
CA ARG A 997 -29.20 -1.15 23.61
C ARG A 997 -28.03 -2.11 23.37
N GLY A 998 -26.94 -1.59 22.79
CA GLY A 998 -25.81 -2.40 22.32
C GLY A 998 -25.75 -2.60 20.80
N ASN A 999 -26.54 -1.81 20.08
CA ASN A 999 -26.67 -1.75 18.62
C ASN A 999 -27.44 -2.91 18.00
N ILE A 1000 -28.09 -2.63 16.87
CA ILE A 1000 -28.85 -3.59 16.06
C ILE A 1000 -28.25 -3.56 14.65
N ILE A 1001 -28.31 -4.68 13.91
CA ILE A 1001 -27.96 -4.66 12.48
C ILE A 1001 -29.16 -5.08 11.65
N ALA A 1002 -29.47 -4.26 10.64
CA ALA A 1002 -30.40 -4.60 9.58
C ALA A 1002 -29.64 -5.02 8.31
N TYR A 1003 -30.13 -6.07 7.66
CA TYR A 1003 -29.61 -6.57 6.39
C TYR A 1003 -30.70 -6.52 5.33
N ILE A 1004 -30.31 -6.10 4.13
CA ILE A 1004 -31.13 -6.15 2.93
C ILE A 1004 -30.40 -6.95 1.87
N HIS A 1005 -31.06 -8.01 1.39
CA HIS A 1005 -30.58 -8.85 0.31
C HIS A 1005 -31.59 -8.88 -0.82
N TYR A 1006 -31.12 -8.74 -2.07
CA TYR A 1006 -31.98 -8.93 -3.22
C TYR A 1006 -31.17 -9.37 -4.44
N ALA A 1007 -31.89 -9.92 -5.43
CA ALA A 1007 -31.38 -10.13 -6.77
C ALA A 1007 -32.31 -9.47 -7.79
N LYS A 1008 -31.74 -8.87 -8.83
CA LYS A 1008 -32.47 -8.36 -9.99
C LYS A 1008 -31.52 -8.33 -11.19
N HIS A 1009 -32.00 -8.66 -12.39
CA HIS A 1009 -31.23 -8.58 -13.65
C HIS A 1009 -29.84 -9.23 -13.54
N ASN A 1010 -29.79 -10.45 -12.99
CA ASN A 1010 -28.55 -11.22 -12.78
C ASN A 1010 -27.48 -10.54 -11.89
N ARG A 1011 -27.88 -9.60 -11.04
CA ARG A 1011 -27.05 -9.04 -9.97
C ARG A 1011 -27.65 -9.29 -8.62
N SER A 1012 -26.77 -9.57 -7.67
CA SER A 1012 -27.09 -9.71 -6.27
C SER A 1012 -26.48 -8.56 -5.49
N HIS A 1013 -27.24 -8.08 -4.52
CA HIS A 1013 -26.86 -6.98 -3.67
C HIS A 1013 -27.04 -7.34 -2.21
N ASN A 1014 -26.19 -6.76 -1.38
CA ASN A 1014 -26.21 -6.88 0.06
C ASN A 1014 -25.90 -5.52 0.66
N GLN A 1015 -26.82 -5.04 1.48
CA GLN A 1015 -26.63 -3.84 2.27
C GLN A 1015 -26.78 -4.17 3.74
N GLN A 1016 -25.82 -3.69 4.53
CA GLN A 1016 -25.82 -3.78 5.97
C GLN A 1016 -25.95 -2.39 6.55
N GLN A 1017 -26.87 -2.21 7.49
CA GLN A 1017 -27.03 -0.98 8.25
C GLN A 1017 -26.84 -1.27 9.74
N LEU A 1018 -25.81 -0.68 10.34
CA LEU A 1018 -25.65 -0.64 11.80
C LEU A 1018 -26.57 0.45 12.36
N ILE A 1019 -27.36 0.11 13.36
CA ILE A 1019 -28.26 1.02 14.05
C ILE A 1019 -27.70 1.22 15.46
N SER A 1020 -27.22 2.43 15.74
CA SER A 1020 -26.60 2.77 17.02
C SER A 1020 -27.66 2.99 18.08
N VAL A 1021 -27.63 2.18 19.14
CA VAL A 1021 -28.52 2.30 20.30
C VAL A 1021 -27.63 2.37 21.55
N PRO A 1022 -27.16 3.57 21.93
CA PRO A 1022 -26.14 3.74 22.96
C PRO A 1022 -26.67 3.42 24.37
N TRP A 1023 -25.78 3.32 25.35
CA TRP A 1023 -26.12 3.10 26.76
C TRP A 1023 -26.29 4.42 27.55
N THR A 1024 -26.96 5.41 26.98
CA THR A 1024 -27.12 6.77 27.57
C THR A 1024 -27.90 6.78 28.89
N ASN A 1025 -28.83 5.84 29.10
CA ASN A 1025 -29.51 5.65 30.39
C ASN A 1025 -28.56 5.29 31.54
N LYS A 1026 -27.32 4.86 31.20
CA LYS A 1026 -26.23 4.57 32.12
C LYS A 1026 -25.14 5.65 32.13
N ALA A 1027 -25.25 6.69 31.30
CA ALA A 1027 -24.30 7.79 31.29
C ALA A 1027 -24.40 8.60 32.59
N LEU A 1028 -23.25 9.07 33.05
CA LEU A 1028 -23.13 10.00 34.18
C LEU A 1028 -22.54 11.29 33.64
N ASP A 1029 -23.30 12.39 33.70
CA ASP A 1029 -22.76 13.72 33.43
C ASP A 1029 -22.01 14.21 34.67
N ILE A 1030 -20.68 14.30 34.57
CA ILE A 1030 -19.79 14.68 35.66
C ILE A 1030 -19.25 16.08 35.38
N LYS A 1031 -19.56 17.03 36.25
CA LYS A 1031 -19.11 18.43 36.15
C LYS A 1031 -18.42 18.88 37.43
N LEU A 1032 -17.28 19.54 37.28
CA LEU A 1032 -16.65 20.29 38.37
C LEU A 1032 -17.39 21.63 38.51
N SER A 1033 -18.15 21.79 39.59
CA SER A 1033 -18.92 23.00 39.89
C SER A 1033 -18.07 24.11 40.50
N THR A 1034 -17.00 23.74 41.21
CA THR A 1034 -15.97 24.68 41.67
C THR A 1034 -14.61 24.22 41.15
N PHE A 1035 -13.94 25.07 40.38
CA PHE A 1035 -12.59 24.84 39.87
C PHE A 1035 -11.82 26.16 39.89
N ARG A 1036 -10.57 26.11 40.37
CA ARG A 1036 -9.61 27.22 40.26
C ARG A 1036 -8.48 26.76 39.36
N ASP A 1037 -8.18 27.57 38.37
CA ASP A 1037 -7.06 27.38 37.45
C ASP A 1037 -5.70 27.57 38.14
N LYS A 1038 -5.63 28.39 39.20
CA LYS A 1038 -4.40 28.68 39.96
C LYS A 1038 -4.60 28.56 41.46
N THR A 1039 -3.69 27.85 42.11
CA THR A 1039 -3.68 27.61 43.56
C THR A 1039 -2.31 27.91 44.15
N LYS A 1040 -2.21 28.06 45.48
CA LYS A 1040 -0.91 28.22 46.16
C LYS A 1040 -0.40 26.86 46.64
N PRO A 1041 0.91 26.57 46.54
CA PRO A 1041 1.46 25.33 47.09
C PRO A 1041 1.10 25.14 48.57
N GLY A 1042 0.55 23.97 48.91
CA GLY A 1042 0.14 23.62 50.26
C GLY A 1042 -1.14 24.31 50.76
N SER A 1043 -1.85 25.07 49.92
CA SER A 1043 -3.17 25.59 50.27
C SER A 1043 -4.24 24.50 50.25
N GLU A 1044 -5.22 24.62 51.14
CA GLU A 1044 -6.41 23.77 51.13
C GLU A 1044 -7.33 24.22 49.99
N GLU A 1045 -7.80 23.25 49.19
CA GLU A 1045 -8.74 23.48 48.09
C GLU A 1045 -9.95 22.57 48.22
N GLU A 1046 -11.10 23.09 47.83
CA GLU A 1046 -12.38 22.38 47.85
C GLU A 1046 -12.97 22.34 46.44
N TRP A 1047 -13.15 21.12 45.92
CA TRP A 1047 -13.79 20.88 44.63
C TRP A 1047 -15.15 20.24 44.85
N THR A 1048 -16.19 20.87 44.32
CA THR A 1048 -17.53 20.30 44.27
C THR A 1048 -17.73 19.62 42.93
N VAL A 1049 -18.01 18.32 42.95
CA VAL A 1049 -18.34 17.54 41.75
C VAL A 1049 -19.86 17.33 41.74
N SER A 1050 -20.51 17.78 40.68
CA SER A 1050 -21.92 17.49 40.40
C SER A 1050 -21.98 16.29 39.46
N ILE A 1051 -22.65 15.23 39.90
CA ILE A 1051 -22.90 14.03 39.09
C ILE A 1051 -24.39 13.96 38.83
N THR A 1052 -24.78 14.11 37.57
CA THR A 1052 -26.19 14.00 37.15
C THR A 1052 -26.36 12.67 36.42
N PRO A 1053 -27.18 11.74 36.93
CA PRO A 1053 -27.44 10.48 36.25
C PRO A 1053 -28.29 10.72 35.00
N GLY A 1054 -28.03 9.97 33.93
CA GLY A 1054 -28.87 9.97 32.72
C GLY A 1054 -30.28 9.37 32.93
N SER A 1055 -30.54 8.75 34.09
CA SER A 1055 -31.88 8.26 34.48
C SER A 1055 -32.09 8.25 35.99
N ASP A 1056 -33.36 8.39 36.42
CA ASP A 1056 -33.78 8.33 37.84
C ASP A 1056 -33.53 6.96 38.52
N SER A 1057 -33.09 5.96 37.75
CA SER A 1057 -32.84 4.59 38.23
C SER A 1057 -31.52 4.45 39.01
N LEU A 1058 -30.61 5.42 38.90
CA LEU A 1058 -29.30 5.41 39.55
C LEU A 1058 -29.40 5.91 40.99
N LYS A 1059 -29.33 4.98 41.96
CA LYS A 1059 -29.53 5.28 43.40
C LYS A 1059 -28.23 5.55 44.16
N GLN A 1060 -27.09 5.04 43.67
CA GLN A 1060 -25.78 5.15 44.31
C GLN A 1060 -24.69 5.22 43.24
N VAL A 1061 -23.67 6.05 43.48
CA VAL A 1061 -22.53 6.24 42.59
C VAL A 1061 -21.25 6.11 43.41
N GLU A 1062 -20.23 5.46 42.85
CA GLU A 1062 -18.88 5.45 43.39
C GLU A 1062 -17.98 6.32 42.49
N LEU A 1063 -17.33 7.33 43.07
CA LEU A 1063 -16.43 8.23 42.36
C LEU A 1063 -14.98 7.78 42.56
N LEU A 1064 -14.19 7.76 41.48
CA LEU A 1064 -12.74 7.71 41.51
C LEU A 1064 -12.21 9.05 41.00
N ALA A 1065 -11.34 9.69 41.78
CA ALA A 1065 -10.59 10.86 41.35
C ALA A 1065 -9.09 10.50 41.36
N THR A 1066 -8.38 10.91 40.32
CA THR A 1066 -6.92 10.85 40.25
C THR A 1066 -6.36 12.25 40.00
N MET A 1067 -5.18 12.52 40.53
CA MET A 1067 -4.44 13.75 40.31
C MET A 1067 -2.95 13.40 40.37
N TYR A 1068 -2.23 13.75 39.30
CA TYR A 1068 -0.79 13.59 39.20
C TYR A 1068 -0.19 14.82 38.52
N ASP A 1069 1.14 14.90 38.53
CA ASP A 1069 1.89 16.02 37.99
C ASP A 1069 1.90 15.97 36.45
N ALA A 1070 1.38 17.01 35.78
CA ALA A 1070 1.25 17.07 34.32
C ALA A 1070 2.60 16.89 33.59
N SER A 1071 3.73 17.21 34.24
CA SER A 1071 5.06 16.97 33.66
C SER A 1071 5.35 15.50 33.34
N LEU A 1072 4.60 14.57 33.94
CA LEU A 1072 4.73 13.14 33.65
C LEU A 1072 4.19 12.76 32.27
N ASP A 1073 3.20 13.47 31.74
CA ASP A 1073 2.64 13.19 30.42
C ASP A 1073 3.64 13.50 29.30
N ALA A 1074 4.57 14.42 29.56
CA ALA A 1074 5.68 14.71 28.66
C ALA A 1074 6.78 13.64 28.65
N ILE A 1075 6.65 12.60 29.48
CA ILE A 1075 7.45 11.36 29.43
C ILE A 1075 6.58 10.21 28.91
N LEU A 1076 5.40 10.03 29.51
CA LEU A 1076 4.45 9.00 29.13
C LEU A 1076 3.01 9.44 29.43
N PRO A 1077 2.19 9.75 28.40
CA PRO A 1077 0.80 10.15 28.58
C PRO A 1077 -0.02 9.11 29.34
N HIS A 1078 -0.88 9.58 30.25
CA HIS A 1078 -1.79 8.72 30.99
C HIS A 1078 -3.22 8.73 30.43
N SER A 1079 -3.81 7.55 30.30
CA SER A 1079 -5.22 7.37 29.96
C SER A 1079 -5.76 6.07 30.54
N TRP A 1080 -7.06 6.01 30.79
CA TRP A 1080 -7.76 4.79 31.15
C TRP A 1080 -8.55 4.26 29.97
N TYR A 1081 -8.61 2.94 29.86
CA TYR A 1081 -9.46 2.26 28.91
C TYR A 1081 -10.54 1.48 29.67
N PHE A 1082 -11.81 1.83 29.45
CA PHE A 1082 -12.94 1.18 30.09
C PHE A 1082 -14.03 0.87 29.07
N ARG A 1083 -14.43 -0.39 29.00
CA ARG A 1083 -15.62 -0.85 28.27
C ARG A 1083 -16.60 -1.49 29.25
N GLY A 1084 -17.46 -0.66 29.83
CA GLY A 1084 -18.39 -1.09 30.88
C GLY A 1084 -19.67 -1.77 30.39
N TYR A 1085 -19.99 -1.65 29.10
CA TYR A 1085 -21.24 -2.16 28.51
C TYR A 1085 -20.95 -2.90 27.21
N PRO A 1086 -21.75 -3.94 26.89
CA PRO A 1086 -21.50 -4.78 25.72
C PRO A 1086 -21.81 -4.00 24.43
N TYR A 1087 -20.99 -4.25 23.42
CA TYR A 1087 -21.28 -3.97 22.02
C TYR A 1087 -21.19 -5.31 21.30
N PHE A 1088 -22.30 -5.74 20.68
CA PHE A 1088 -22.36 -7.06 20.07
C PHE A 1088 -21.55 -7.10 18.77
N ASN A 1089 -20.78 -8.17 18.59
CA ASN A 1089 -20.03 -8.40 17.36
C ASN A 1089 -20.88 -9.21 16.39
N TYR A 1090 -21.23 -8.59 15.26
CA TYR A 1090 -22.08 -9.19 14.24
C TYR A 1090 -21.29 -9.78 13.06
N ALA A 1091 -19.96 -9.80 13.11
CA ALA A 1091 -19.09 -10.22 12.00
C ALA A 1091 -19.29 -11.67 11.52
N ASN A 1092 -19.97 -12.51 12.30
CA ASN A 1092 -20.18 -13.92 11.96
C ASN A 1092 -21.52 -14.22 11.27
N TYR A 1093 -22.37 -13.20 11.10
CA TYR A 1093 -23.57 -13.28 10.27
C TYR A 1093 -23.33 -12.63 8.93
N GLY A 1094 -23.76 -13.29 7.87
CA GLY A 1094 -23.64 -12.71 6.54
C GLY A 1094 -23.99 -13.66 5.41
N PHE A 1095 -24.11 -13.08 4.23
CA PHE A 1095 -24.41 -13.77 2.98
C PHE A 1095 -23.15 -13.84 2.13
N TYR A 1096 -22.95 -14.99 1.51
CA TYR A 1096 -21.84 -15.30 0.63
C TYR A 1096 -22.37 -15.54 -0.79
N PHE A 1097 -21.74 -14.89 -1.77
CA PHE A 1097 -22.21 -14.74 -3.15
C PHE A 1097 -21.44 -15.64 -4.13
N SER A 1098 -21.29 -16.93 -3.83
CA SER A 1098 -20.48 -17.86 -4.63
C SER A 1098 -20.97 -18.08 -6.07
N SER A 1099 -22.18 -17.61 -6.43
CA SER A 1099 -22.77 -17.68 -7.77
C SER A 1099 -23.03 -16.32 -8.47
N TRP A 1100 -22.43 -15.23 -7.98
CA TRP A 1100 -22.68 -13.86 -8.48
C TRP A 1100 -21.36 -13.10 -8.72
N ARG A 1101 -20.59 -13.55 -9.71
CA ARG A 1101 -19.29 -12.96 -10.05
C ARG A 1101 -18.95 -13.14 -11.53
N GLY A 1102 -18.03 -12.30 -12.00
CA GLY A 1102 -17.35 -12.50 -13.28
C GLY A 1102 -16.33 -13.63 -13.19
N ARG A 1103 -15.94 -14.14 -14.35
CA ARG A 1103 -14.94 -15.19 -14.50
C ARG A 1103 -14.03 -14.89 -15.67
N GLY A 1104 -12.73 -14.94 -15.42
CA GLY A 1104 -11.69 -14.82 -16.44
C GLY A 1104 -11.36 -16.17 -17.08
N SER A 1105 -10.94 -16.14 -18.33
CA SER A 1105 -10.51 -17.32 -19.06
C SER A 1105 -9.16 -17.82 -18.54
N GLN A 1106 -9.01 -19.13 -18.51
CA GLN A 1106 -7.77 -19.80 -18.17
C GLN A 1106 -6.99 -20.10 -19.44
N GLN A 1107 -5.72 -19.73 -19.45
CA GLN A 1107 -4.80 -20.13 -20.50
C GLN A 1107 -4.69 -21.67 -20.51
N LEU A 1108 -4.55 -22.28 -21.68
CA LEU A 1108 -4.22 -23.71 -21.84
C LEU A 1108 -2.86 -23.88 -22.51
N PHE A 1109 -2.63 -23.09 -23.55
CA PHE A 1109 -1.45 -23.18 -24.39
C PHE A 1109 -1.07 -21.77 -24.86
N MET A 1110 0.22 -21.45 -24.80
CA MET A 1110 0.80 -20.33 -25.53
C MET A 1110 2.16 -20.76 -26.04
N ASN A 1111 2.37 -20.64 -27.34
CA ASN A 1111 3.65 -20.91 -27.98
C ASN A 1111 3.99 -19.81 -28.99
N TRP A 1112 3.80 -18.55 -28.59
CA TRP A 1112 4.39 -17.40 -29.28
C TRP A 1112 5.89 -17.41 -28.94
N ASP A 1113 6.73 -17.82 -29.90
CA ASP A 1113 8.17 -18.09 -29.71
C ASP A 1113 8.79 -17.03 -28.78
N SER A 1114 9.04 -17.41 -27.53
CA SER A 1114 9.87 -16.62 -26.64
C SER A 1114 11.28 -16.73 -27.19
N GLY A 1115 11.72 -15.70 -27.93
CA GLY A 1115 13.13 -15.51 -28.23
C GLY A 1115 13.91 -15.78 -26.94
N SER A 1116 14.64 -16.89 -26.94
CA SER A 1116 15.36 -17.37 -25.77
C SER A 1116 16.29 -16.27 -25.29
N GLY A 1117 16.28 -16.06 -23.97
CA GLY A 1117 16.95 -14.97 -23.31
C GLY A 1117 18.39 -14.79 -23.77
N VAL A 1118 18.73 -13.55 -24.06
CA VAL A 1118 20.07 -13.03 -23.83
C VAL A 1118 19.87 -11.88 -22.86
N THR A 1119 19.93 -12.20 -21.57
CA THR A 1119 20.15 -11.24 -20.49
C THR A 1119 21.50 -10.56 -20.66
#